data_AF-A0AAU0SL13-F1
#
_entry.id   AF-A0AAU0SL13-F1
#
_cell.length_a   1.000
_cell.length_b   1.000
_cell.length_c   1.000
_cell.angle_alpha   90.00
_cell.angle_beta   90.00
_cell.angle_gamma   90.00
#
_symmetry.space_group_name_H-M   'P 1'
#
loop_
_entity.id
_entity.type
_entity.pdbx_description
1 polymer ?
#
loop_
_entity_poly.entity_id
_entity_poly.type
_entity_poly.pdbx_seq_one_letter_code
_entity_poly.pdbx_strand_id
1 'polypeptide(L)'
;MSLSLDPTPSLSLPLAVATATSNTQAQATPASSPPTPKAVQPDETALLKAYLEAVQRKVLHGNAGLITVPPQSTLGQWLGLYRMHVENAVVQGWLHEQHFAPDTLLSINPSTGTLSAEIEGKTKTFHLSDTSGWGQISGPLLETAKVIAPGNNGDLRVRLGKDSIQVSAKVVANFEGVSLPQTLSQARTQIRYLEHKDSFDPIPANDRLRPASSRSSQALQVQKHNAANYYSTAPQALAYKRLAVDVANNLPNTRAEAKKWADDLLLKLTGKPIDSDTVYLNRFKGGESADTATGWEHTFQEPWSSLRLPDALLKNFSEHDWVPGNLDLEAGLYTQPAGQSEKGGYGKHNQIDLKPSQVMHESWKTDFQSQMTQKIDNFWNSHSDSYQTAIKGEFTFQARKQFKTAQAWPAVERALQAPEHQFTRDDYKMVMAAVPDLPLDENAPISVDQLKAKTPIKAPVQANALSIHGFTSSDIVRFSAGDGGRQVLYIPGAEPAFLRFDSAQKLEQWLIDQAKDPKKSEALASHFPMIYRQDQTAGFAARAAKVLMPLLWFTHVGETKDGLDTHLKKMASGELKGPAIDASHSKITGDLFTTLATTTQERMKSDADVVIKSNSEETRDTWLNDITVAAGLLAKLAPIAAPVAAVAVVTGLTELALGAEKTSSGDTVQERDEGASKAFDGLLNTLFSVGASSVPEDPFALPPEKELPLGEPITPTPANEVAEPQPGPSEGTRAGKPAPQPLPDSRSLIPLAKYAVPEGEALIKNATRDALGVYRMTDDTGAFRQFVRLTDETGTSKVFEISGRYRTGDSFAKIIDPDTRAGLTVITPGRDGEWARAPGDGAGLFAWLRRPVSPTPSDDLKSPPTFADEFVDIDA
;
A
#
# COMPACT_ATOMS: atom_id res chain seq x y z
N MET A 1 -81.30 -9.40 -19.20
CA MET A 1 -80.53 -10.63 -18.91
C MET A 1 -79.18 -10.16 -18.39
N SER A 2 -79.10 -9.85 -17.09
CA SER A 2 -78.63 -10.73 -16.00
C SER A 2 -77.09 -10.86 -16.04
N LEU A 3 -76.35 -10.02 -15.30
CA LEU A 3 -76.00 -10.12 -13.85
C LEU A 3 -74.67 -10.87 -13.64
N SER A 4 -73.60 -10.18 -13.26
CA SER A 4 -73.12 -10.09 -11.86
C SER A 4 -71.80 -9.31 -11.76
N LEU A 5 -71.85 -8.19 -11.04
CA LEU A 5 -70.75 -7.58 -10.27
C LEU A 5 -70.53 -8.47 -9.01
N ASP A 6 -69.42 -8.46 -8.27
CA ASP A 6 -68.89 -7.41 -7.38
C ASP A 6 -67.76 -8.09 -6.49
N PRO A 7 -67.15 -7.49 -5.42
CA PRO A 7 -65.90 -6.72 -5.48
C PRO A 7 -64.82 -7.11 -4.43
N THR A 8 -63.74 -6.33 -4.40
CA THR A 8 -62.68 -6.20 -3.38
C THR A 8 -63.16 -6.16 -1.91
N PRO A 9 -62.32 -6.63 -0.95
CA PRO A 9 -62.31 -6.10 0.40
C PRO A 9 -61.09 -5.23 0.67
N SER A 10 -61.39 -4.00 1.10
CA SER A 10 -60.56 -3.06 1.83
C SER A 10 -59.98 -3.67 3.12
N LEU A 11 -58.71 -3.40 3.41
CA LEU A 11 -58.14 -3.56 4.76
C LEU A 11 -57.70 -2.19 5.28
N SER A 12 -58.38 -1.80 6.35
CA SER A 12 -58.39 -0.53 7.04
C SER A 12 -57.10 -0.32 7.84
N LEU A 13 -56.55 0.90 7.74
CA LEU A 13 -55.60 1.47 8.68
C LEU A 13 -56.29 1.72 10.04
N PRO A 14 -55.64 1.45 11.17
CA PRO A 14 -55.85 2.19 12.39
C PRO A 14 -54.78 3.30 12.51
N LEU A 15 -55.26 4.54 12.48
CA LEU A 15 -54.56 5.69 13.02
C LEU A 15 -54.62 5.60 14.55
N ALA A 16 -53.48 5.47 15.23
CA ALA A 16 -53.37 5.79 16.65
C ALA A 16 -51.95 6.33 16.92
N VAL A 17 -51.88 7.65 17.04
CA VAL A 17 -50.76 8.40 17.60
C VAL A 17 -50.65 8.02 19.07
N ALA A 18 -49.52 7.47 19.49
CA ALA A 18 -49.13 7.39 20.89
C ALA A 18 -47.66 7.85 21.01
N THR A 19 -47.50 9.01 21.61
CA THR A 19 -46.26 9.61 22.09
C THR A 19 -45.45 8.61 22.90
N ALA A 20 -44.21 8.33 22.48
CA ALA A 20 -43.25 7.58 23.29
C ALA A 20 -42.67 8.49 24.37
N THR A 21 -43.24 8.44 25.57
CA THR A 21 -42.58 8.89 26.78
C THR A 21 -41.47 7.91 27.14
N SER A 22 -40.26 8.44 27.28
CA SER A 22 -39.08 7.79 27.82
C SER A 22 -39.35 7.33 29.26
N ASN A 23 -39.57 6.02 29.45
CA ASN A 23 -39.51 5.38 30.76
C ASN A 23 -38.33 4.41 30.79
N THR A 24 -37.26 4.86 31.42
CA THR A 24 -36.14 4.07 31.91
C THR A 24 -36.66 3.09 32.97
N GLN A 25 -36.91 1.84 32.58
CA GLN A 25 -37.04 0.73 33.54
C GLN A 25 -35.87 -0.22 33.33
N ALA A 26 -34.96 -0.20 34.31
CA ALA A 26 -33.89 -1.16 34.48
C ALA A 26 -34.46 -2.58 34.45
N GLN A 27 -34.14 -3.34 33.39
CA GLN A 27 -34.37 -4.78 33.37
C GLN A 27 -33.38 -5.43 34.33
N ALA A 28 -33.88 -5.72 35.52
CA ALA A 28 -33.27 -6.64 36.45
C ALA A 28 -33.12 -8.02 35.77
N THR A 29 -31.89 -8.55 35.83
CA THR A 29 -31.54 -9.94 35.55
C THR A 29 -32.58 -10.91 36.14
N PRO A 30 -33.20 -11.80 35.34
CA PRO A 30 -33.93 -12.92 35.91
C PRO A 30 -32.94 -13.83 36.62
N ALA A 31 -33.16 -14.04 37.92
CA ALA A 31 -32.41 -14.98 38.73
C ALA A 31 -32.44 -16.37 38.08
N SER A 32 -31.26 -17.00 38.05
CA SER A 32 -31.04 -18.38 37.62
C SER A 32 -32.07 -19.33 38.23
N SER A 33 -32.88 -19.95 37.37
CA SER A 33 -33.65 -21.13 37.75
C SER A 33 -32.67 -22.28 38.09
N PRO A 34 -32.91 -23.08 39.14
CA PRO A 34 -32.03 -24.18 39.53
C PRO A 34 -31.91 -25.22 38.41
N PRO A 35 -30.76 -25.90 38.28
CA PRO A 35 -30.53 -26.85 37.19
C PRO A 35 -31.49 -28.02 37.31
N THR A 36 -32.29 -28.23 36.28
CA THR A 36 -33.05 -29.46 36.06
C THR A 36 -32.05 -30.63 35.98
N PRO A 37 -32.36 -31.82 36.52
CA PRO A 37 -31.45 -32.96 36.45
C PRO A 37 -31.10 -33.28 34.99
N LYS A 38 -29.80 -33.43 34.67
CA LYS A 38 -29.31 -33.78 33.33
C LYS A 38 -30.00 -35.08 32.86
N ALA A 39 -30.97 -34.95 31.97
CA ALA A 39 -31.43 -36.07 31.17
C ALA A 39 -30.25 -36.55 30.31
N VAL A 40 -29.93 -37.84 30.38
CA VAL A 40 -28.96 -38.49 29.50
C VAL A 40 -29.37 -38.19 28.06
N GLN A 41 -28.52 -37.49 27.30
CA GLN A 41 -28.75 -37.24 25.88
C GLN A 41 -28.29 -38.48 25.11
N PRO A 42 -29.20 -39.28 24.51
CA PRO A 42 -28.86 -40.56 23.87
C PRO A 42 -27.80 -40.42 22.77
N ASP A 43 -27.80 -39.28 22.09
CA ASP A 43 -26.88 -38.98 20.99
C ASP A 43 -25.45 -38.67 21.46
N GLU A 44 -25.28 -38.12 22.68
CA GLU A 44 -23.95 -37.93 23.26
C GLU A 44 -23.34 -39.28 23.67
N THR A 45 -24.17 -40.16 24.22
CA THR A 45 -23.77 -41.55 24.54
C THR A 45 -23.41 -42.33 23.28
N ALA A 46 -24.19 -42.17 22.21
CA ALA A 46 -23.91 -42.78 20.92
C ALA A 46 -22.61 -42.26 20.30
N LEU A 47 -22.33 -40.96 20.40
CA LEU A 47 -21.09 -40.35 19.91
C LEU A 47 -19.87 -40.88 20.66
N LEU A 48 -19.94 -40.92 21.99
CA LEU A 48 -18.88 -41.47 22.82
C LEU A 48 -18.56 -42.92 22.45
N LYS A 49 -19.60 -43.77 22.32
CA LYS A 49 -19.43 -45.17 21.92
C LYS A 49 -18.76 -45.30 20.56
N ALA A 50 -19.21 -44.54 19.57
CA ALA A 50 -18.63 -44.56 18.22
C ALA A 50 -17.15 -44.09 18.21
N TYR A 51 -16.80 -43.13 19.07
CA TYR A 51 -15.41 -42.72 19.27
C TYR A 51 -14.56 -43.83 19.90
N LEU A 52 -15.04 -44.51 20.95
CA LEU A 52 -14.31 -45.61 21.57
C LEU A 52 -14.07 -46.77 20.60
N GLU A 53 -15.05 -47.11 19.77
CA GLU A 53 -14.90 -48.09 18.70
C GLU A 53 -13.84 -47.65 17.67
N ALA A 54 -13.78 -46.36 17.31
CA ALA A 54 -12.74 -45.84 16.43
C ALA A 54 -11.34 -45.87 17.07
N VAL A 55 -11.22 -45.55 18.36
CA VAL A 55 -9.96 -45.67 19.12
C VAL A 55 -9.51 -47.13 19.16
N GLN A 56 -10.42 -48.08 19.41
CA GLN A 56 -10.12 -49.49 19.41
C GLN A 56 -9.64 -49.98 18.03
N ARG A 57 -10.32 -49.58 16.94
CA ARG A 57 -9.89 -49.88 15.57
C ARG A 57 -8.51 -49.32 15.25
N LYS A 58 -8.22 -48.07 15.66
CA LYS A 58 -6.91 -47.44 15.47
C LYS A 58 -5.79 -48.27 16.09
N VAL A 59 -6.03 -48.81 17.28
CA VAL A 59 -5.06 -49.59 18.04
C VAL A 59 -4.88 -51.00 17.48
N LEU A 60 -5.96 -51.64 17.05
CA LEU A 60 -5.94 -53.01 16.55
C LEU A 60 -5.49 -53.10 15.08
N HIS A 61 -5.79 -52.10 14.27
CA HIS A 61 -5.66 -52.15 12.81
C HIS A 61 -4.85 -50.98 12.22
N GLY A 62 -4.31 -50.08 13.06
CA GLY A 62 -3.55 -48.91 12.62
C GLY A 62 -4.39 -47.80 11.98
N ASN A 63 -5.71 -48.00 11.82
CA ASN A 63 -6.63 -47.05 11.19
C ASN A 63 -7.91 -46.90 12.04
N ALA A 64 -8.23 -45.67 12.43
CA ALA A 64 -9.44 -45.36 13.21
C ALA A 64 -10.72 -45.44 12.37
N GLY A 65 -10.60 -45.31 11.04
CA GLY A 65 -11.74 -45.10 10.15
C GLY A 65 -12.44 -43.75 10.37
N LEU A 66 -13.59 -43.59 9.71
CA LEU A 66 -14.50 -42.47 9.96
C LEU A 66 -15.54 -42.84 11.02
N ILE A 67 -16.05 -41.82 11.71
CA ILE A 67 -17.12 -41.89 12.70
C ILE A 67 -18.34 -41.21 12.10
N THR A 68 -19.47 -41.92 12.03
CA THR A 68 -20.78 -41.32 11.74
C THR A 68 -21.25 -40.61 13.00
N VAL A 69 -21.44 -39.29 12.94
CA VAL A 69 -21.80 -38.47 14.10
C VAL A 69 -23.32 -38.44 14.29
N PRO A 70 -23.84 -38.74 15.50
CA PRO A 70 -25.25 -38.60 15.82
C PRO A 70 -25.73 -37.14 15.69
N PRO A 71 -26.83 -36.86 14.98
CA PRO A 71 -27.20 -35.51 14.58
C PRO A 71 -27.61 -34.59 15.74
N GLN A 72 -28.13 -35.11 16.85
CA GLN A 72 -28.54 -34.29 18.00
C GLN A 72 -27.44 -34.12 19.05
N SER A 73 -26.31 -34.84 18.92
CA SER A 73 -25.13 -34.57 19.74
C SER A 73 -24.66 -33.12 19.50
N THR A 74 -23.95 -32.54 20.48
CA THR A 74 -23.42 -31.18 20.37
C THR A 74 -22.57 -31.03 19.11
N LEU A 75 -21.63 -31.96 18.87
CA LEU A 75 -20.85 -32.00 17.63
C LEU A 75 -21.73 -32.15 16.38
N GLY A 76 -22.76 -33.01 16.44
CA GLY A 76 -23.71 -33.24 15.35
C GLY A 76 -24.47 -31.98 14.95
N GLN A 77 -24.89 -31.17 15.91
CA GLN A 77 -25.58 -29.90 15.64
C GLN A 77 -24.67 -28.88 14.95
N TRP A 78 -23.40 -28.76 15.39
CA TRP A 78 -22.41 -27.91 14.74
C TRP A 78 -22.03 -28.41 13.34
N LEU A 79 -21.90 -29.73 13.15
CA LEU A 79 -21.69 -30.33 11.82
C LEU A 79 -22.91 -30.17 10.91
N GLY A 80 -24.13 -30.19 11.46
CA GLY A 80 -25.35 -29.86 10.73
C GLY A 80 -25.35 -28.41 10.23
N LEU A 81 -24.86 -27.48 11.05
CA LEU A 81 -24.66 -26.09 10.64
C LEU A 81 -23.56 -25.96 9.56
N TYR A 82 -22.45 -26.69 9.72
CA TYR A 82 -21.40 -26.75 8.70
C TYR A 82 -21.94 -27.24 7.35
N ARG A 83 -22.74 -28.32 7.36
CA ARG A 83 -23.43 -28.83 6.17
C ARG A 83 -24.30 -27.75 5.53
N MET A 84 -25.13 -27.06 6.33
CA MET A 84 -25.98 -25.97 5.85
C MET A 84 -25.19 -24.86 5.16
N HIS A 85 -23.98 -24.56 5.63
CA HIS A 85 -23.09 -23.59 4.98
C HIS A 85 -22.52 -24.11 3.67
N VAL A 86 -22.00 -25.33 3.64
CA VAL A 86 -21.46 -25.94 2.41
C VAL A 86 -22.56 -26.04 1.35
N GLU A 87 -23.77 -26.44 1.72
CA GLU A 87 -24.93 -26.61 0.82
C GLU A 87 -25.64 -25.27 0.50
N ASN A 88 -25.20 -24.15 1.08
CA ASN A 88 -25.78 -22.85 0.78
C ASN A 88 -25.57 -22.49 -0.70
N ALA A 89 -26.59 -21.90 -1.34
CA ALA A 89 -26.55 -21.55 -2.76
C ALA A 89 -25.36 -20.66 -3.15
N VAL A 90 -24.92 -19.77 -2.26
CA VAL A 90 -23.75 -18.89 -2.50
C VAL A 90 -22.46 -19.72 -2.57
N VAL A 91 -22.27 -20.63 -1.63
CA VAL A 91 -21.07 -21.49 -1.57
C VAL A 91 -21.09 -22.52 -2.70
N GLN A 92 -22.24 -23.14 -2.97
CA GLN A 92 -22.40 -24.08 -4.09
C GLN A 92 -22.19 -23.42 -5.45
N GLY A 93 -22.70 -22.20 -5.64
CA GLY A 93 -22.45 -21.40 -6.85
C GLY A 93 -20.96 -21.14 -7.04
N TRP A 94 -20.27 -20.72 -6.00
CA TRP A 94 -18.82 -20.50 -6.04
C TRP A 94 -18.03 -21.79 -6.32
N LEU A 95 -18.37 -22.91 -5.67
CA LEU A 95 -17.72 -24.21 -5.90
C LEU A 95 -17.90 -24.68 -7.35
N HIS A 96 -19.09 -24.52 -7.92
CA HIS A 96 -19.36 -24.83 -9.31
C HIS A 96 -18.52 -23.97 -10.27
N GLU A 97 -18.42 -22.66 -10.01
CA GLU A 97 -17.57 -21.74 -10.79
C GLU A 97 -16.08 -22.09 -10.70
N GLN A 98 -15.61 -22.62 -9.57
CA GLN A 98 -14.24 -23.10 -9.40
C GLN A 98 -14.01 -24.53 -9.94
N HIS A 99 -14.99 -25.10 -10.65
CA HIS A 99 -14.95 -26.42 -11.28
C HIS A 99 -14.80 -27.59 -10.28
N PHE A 100 -15.34 -27.45 -9.06
CA PHE A 100 -15.42 -28.58 -8.14
C PHE A 100 -16.41 -29.61 -8.68
N ALA A 101 -16.02 -30.89 -8.67
CA ALA A 101 -16.96 -31.97 -8.95
C ALA A 101 -17.99 -32.10 -7.80
N PRO A 102 -19.21 -32.59 -8.08
CA PRO A 102 -20.14 -32.99 -7.03
C PRO A 102 -19.44 -33.97 -6.06
N ASP A 103 -19.71 -33.83 -4.77
CA ASP A 103 -19.15 -34.66 -3.69
C ASP A 103 -17.62 -34.55 -3.45
N THR A 104 -16.96 -33.56 -4.04
CA THR A 104 -15.53 -33.29 -3.75
C THR A 104 -15.32 -33.07 -2.25
N LEU A 105 -14.38 -33.80 -1.66
CA LEU A 105 -14.05 -33.67 -0.24
C LEU A 105 -13.29 -32.36 0.00
N LEU A 106 -13.93 -31.41 0.66
CA LEU A 106 -13.34 -30.13 1.03
C LEU A 106 -12.36 -30.31 2.20
N SER A 107 -11.18 -29.69 2.10
CA SER A 107 -10.16 -29.63 3.14
C SER A 107 -10.05 -28.19 3.62
N ILE A 108 -10.71 -27.85 4.74
CA ILE A 108 -10.75 -26.48 5.26
C ILE A 108 -9.81 -26.36 6.44
N ASN A 109 -8.89 -25.40 6.42
CA ASN A 109 -8.02 -25.11 7.56
C ASN A 109 -8.60 -23.92 8.36
N PRO A 110 -9.20 -24.13 9.54
CA PRO A 110 -9.91 -23.07 10.25
C PRO A 110 -8.97 -21.99 10.82
N SER A 111 -7.71 -22.35 11.09
CA SER A 111 -6.70 -21.42 11.61
C SER A 111 -6.17 -20.44 10.57
N THR A 112 -5.98 -20.89 9.33
CA THR A 112 -5.48 -20.06 8.22
C THR A 112 -6.60 -19.53 7.33
N GLY A 113 -7.81 -20.06 7.49
CA GLY A 113 -8.96 -19.73 6.64
C GLY A 113 -8.86 -20.29 5.22
N THR A 114 -7.97 -21.25 4.95
CA THR A 114 -7.76 -21.78 3.59
C THR A 114 -8.69 -22.94 3.26
N LEU A 115 -9.07 -23.05 1.99
CA LEU A 115 -9.75 -24.21 1.42
C LEU A 115 -8.83 -24.89 0.42
N SER A 116 -8.61 -26.20 0.56
CA SER A 116 -7.89 -27.01 -0.42
C SER A 116 -8.74 -28.16 -0.92
N ALA A 117 -8.63 -28.45 -2.21
CA ALA A 117 -9.27 -29.61 -2.83
C ALA A 117 -8.51 -30.06 -4.08
N GLU A 118 -8.73 -31.31 -4.47
CA GLU A 118 -8.26 -31.83 -5.76
C GLU A 118 -9.27 -31.45 -6.84
N ILE A 119 -8.83 -30.62 -7.78
CA ILE A 119 -9.64 -30.08 -8.88
C ILE A 119 -8.89 -30.40 -10.17
N GLU A 120 -9.52 -31.17 -11.06
CA GLU A 120 -8.93 -31.58 -12.35
C GLU A 120 -7.56 -32.28 -12.20
N GLY A 121 -7.40 -33.10 -11.15
CA GLY A 121 -6.17 -33.83 -10.85
C GLY A 121 -5.03 -32.98 -10.29
N LYS A 122 -5.30 -31.73 -9.87
CA LYS A 122 -4.35 -30.85 -9.21
C LYS A 122 -4.91 -30.37 -7.88
N THR A 123 -4.09 -30.35 -6.84
CA THR A 123 -4.45 -29.68 -5.59
C THR A 123 -4.47 -28.17 -5.82
N LYS A 124 -5.63 -27.55 -5.66
CA LYS A 124 -5.79 -26.09 -5.61
C LYS A 124 -6.06 -25.67 -4.17
N THR A 125 -5.42 -24.59 -3.74
CA THR A 125 -5.62 -23.97 -2.42
C THR A 125 -6.10 -22.54 -2.62
N PHE A 126 -7.18 -22.21 -1.94
CA PHE A 126 -7.81 -20.89 -1.92
C PHE A 126 -7.55 -20.23 -0.57
N HIS A 127 -7.21 -18.95 -0.63
CA HIS A 127 -6.87 -18.11 0.50
C HIS A 127 -7.92 -17.03 0.71
N LEU A 128 -8.04 -16.52 1.93
CA LEU A 128 -8.97 -15.42 2.21
C LEU A 128 -8.65 -14.17 1.40
N SER A 129 -7.36 -13.91 1.20
CA SER A 129 -6.86 -12.72 0.51
C SER A 129 -6.75 -12.85 -1.01
N ASP A 130 -6.97 -14.04 -1.56
CA ASP A 130 -6.81 -14.23 -2.99
C ASP A 130 -7.94 -13.57 -3.80
N THR A 131 -7.77 -13.56 -5.12
CA THR A 131 -8.74 -13.01 -6.06
C THR A 131 -9.89 -13.97 -6.39
N SER A 132 -9.91 -15.19 -5.85
CA SER A 132 -10.94 -16.21 -6.15
C SER A 132 -12.32 -15.86 -5.57
N GLY A 133 -12.35 -15.01 -4.54
CA GLY A 133 -13.56 -14.66 -3.81
C GLY A 133 -13.91 -15.61 -2.67
N TRP A 134 -13.03 -16.55 -2.31
CA TRP A 134 -13.23 -17.44 -1.16
C TRP A 134 -13.52 -16.68 0.13
N GLY A 135 -12.79 -15.59 0.42
CA GLY A 135 -13.03 -14.75 1.61
C GLY A 135 -14.44 -14.14 1.67
N GLN A 136 -15.06 -13.90 0.52
CA GLN A 136 -16.37 -13.25 0.40
C GLN A 136 -17.55 -14.20 0.61
N ILE A 137 -17.31 -15.52 0.62
CA ILE A 137 -18.37 -16.53 0.75
C ILE A 137 -18.17 -17.50 1.92
N SER A 138 -16.99 -17.50 2.56
CA SER A 138 -16.62 -18.52 3.53
C SER A 138 -16.74 -18.10 5.00
N GLY A 139 -17.04 -16.84 5.31
CA GLY A 139 -17.04 -16.31 6.69
C GLY A 139 -17.77 -17.20 7.69
N PRO A 140 -19.10 -17.42 7.57
CA PRO A 140 -19.84 -18.29 8.47
C PRO A 140 -19.33 -19.74 8.51
N LEU A 141 -18.94 -20.28 7.35
CA LEU A 141 -18.39 -21.64 7.25
C LEU A 141 -17.10 -21.80 8.06
N LEU A 142 -16.20 -20.83 7.99
CA LEU A 142 -14.95 -20.80 8.75
C LEU A 142 -15.19 -20.61 10.23
N GLU A 143 -16.12 -19.75 10.63
CA GLU A 143 -16.49 -19.59 12.04
C GLU A 143 -17.06 -20.89 12.63
N THR A 144 -17.92 -21.60 11.89
CA THR A 144 -18.40 -22.93 12.31
C THR A 144 -17.25 -23.94 12.35
N ALA A 145 -16.36 -23.92 11.36
CA ALA A 145 -15.21 -24.82 11.28
C ALA A 145 -14.23 -24.60 12.46
N LYS A 146 -14.03 -23.36 12.91
CA LYS A 146 -13.21 -23.03 14.09
C LYS A 146 -13.80 -23.59 15.38
N VAL A 147 -15.13 -23.61 15.50
CA VAL A 147 -15.80 -24.27 16.64
C VAL A 147 -15.64 -25.79 16.59
N ILE A 148 -15.74 -26.40 15.39
CA ILE A 148 -15.61 -27.85 15.20
C ILE A 148 -14.17 -28.32 15.44
N ALA A 149 -13.19 -27.62 14.87
CA ALA A 149 -11.79 -27.96 14.91
C ALA A 149 -10.94 -26.75 15.32
N PRO A 150 -10.98 -26.35 16.61
CA PRO A 150 -10.23 -25.19 17.10
C PRO A 150 -8.73 -25.43 17.10
N GLY A 151 -7.97 -24.32 17.07
CA GLY A 151 -6.50 -24.31 17.09
C GLY A 151 -5.85 -24.75 15.78
N ASN A 152 -4.52 -24.82 15.77
CA ASN A 152 -3.75 -25.25 14.60
C ASN A 152 -3.66 -26.78 14.51
N ASN A 153 -4.81 -27.43 14.29
CA ASN A 153 -4.94 -28.89 14.26
C ASN A 153 -4.97 -29.48 12.84
N GLY A 154 -4.59 -28.67 11.85
CA GLY A 154 -4.65 -29.02 10.42
C GLY A 154 -6.06 -28.97 9.86
N ASP A 155 -6.24 -29.57 8.69
CA ASP A 155 -7.47 -29.41 7.93
C ASP A 155 -8.65 -30.23 8.49
N LEU A 156 -9.80 -29.56 8.59
CA LEU A 156 -11.11 -30.15 8.78
C LEU A 156 -11.61 -30.73 7.46
N ARG A 157 -11.82 -32.05 7.45
CA ARG A 157 -12.45 -32.79 6.34
C ARG A 157 -13.73 -33.44 6.85
N VAL A 158 -14.85 -33.06 6.25
CA VAL A 158 -16.19 -33.54 6.62
C VAL A 158 -16.79 -34.27 5.42
N ARG A 159 -17.14 -35.55 5.60
CA ARG A 159 -17.82 -36.31 4.55
C ARG A 159 -19.32 -36.18 4.72
N LEU A 160 -19.97 -35.53 3.76
CA LEU A 160 -21.40 -35.31 3.73
C LEU A 160 -22.06 -36.42 2.91
N GLY A 161 -22.77 -37.33 3.57
CA GLY A 161 -23.66 -38.29 2.91
C GLY A 161 -25.11 -37.84 3.05
N LYS A 162 -26.01 -38.41 2.24
CA LYS A 162 -27.45 -38.06 2.19
C LYS A 162 -28.06 -37.85 3.59
N ASP A 163 -27.93 -38.84 4.46
CA ASP A 163 -28.52 -38.82 5.81
C ASP A 163 -27.46 -38.97 6.93
N SER A 164 -26.18 -38.77 6.62
CA SER A 164 -25.10 -38.98 7.59
C SER A 164 -23.96 -38.00 7.40
N ILE A 165 -23.40 -37.49 8.51
CA ILE A 165 -22.14 -36.74 8.52
C ILE A 165 -21.06 -37.61 9.14
N GLN A 166 -19.93 -37.75 8.44
CA GLN A 166 -18.81 -38.53 8.93
C GLN A 166 -17.55 -37.67 9.06
N VAL A 167 -16.83 -37.85 10.18
CA VAL A 167 -15.56 -37.17 10.47
C VAL A 167 -14.53 -38.15 11.01
N SER A 168 -13.26 -37.75 11.07
CA SER A 168 -12.21 -38.57 11.69
C SER A 168 -12.31 -38.56 13.22
N ALA A 169 -11.76 -39.60 13.85
CA ALA A 169 -11.61 -39.63 15.32
C ALA A 169 -10.78 -38.45 15.86
N LYS A 170 -9.89 -37.86 15.05
CA LYS A 170 -9.14 -36.66 15.42
C LYS A 170 -10.06 -35.45 15.60
N VAL A 171 -11.08 -35.30 14.75
CA VAL A 171 -12.04 -34.19 14.84
C VAL A 171 -12.89 -34.33 16.10
N VAL A 172 -13.42 -35.53 16.38
CA VAL A 172 -14.18 -35.79 17.61
C VAL A 172 -13.33 -35.52 18.84
N ALA A 173 -12.11 -36.05 18.88
CA ALA A 173 -11.20 -35.82 20.00
C ALA A 173 -10.90 -34.33 20.23
N ASN A 174 -10.58 -33.60 19.15
CA ASN A 174 -10.31 -32.17 19.23
C ASN A 174 -11.52 -31.37 19.72
N PHE A 175 -12.71 -31.68 19.19
CA PHE A 175 -13.95 -31.04 19.62
C PHE A 175 -14.22 -31.29 21.11
N GLU A 176 -14.08 -32.53 21.58
CA GLU A 176 -14.49 -32.96 22.92
C GLU A 176 -13.49 -32.71 24.05
N GLY A 177 -12.39 -32.00 23.81
CA GLY A 177 -11.44 -31.76 24.91
C GLY A 177 -10.35 -32.82 25.07
N VAL A 178 -10.41 -33.93 24.31
CA VAL A 178 -9.62 -35.13 24.61
C VAL A 178 -8.48 -35.37 23.62
N SER A 179 -7.42 -36.03 24.09
CA SER A 179 -6.31 -36.43 23.22
C SER A 179 -6.62 -37.72 22.49
N LEU A 180 -6.41 -37.75 21.16
CA LEU A 180 -6.45 -38.98 20.39
C LEU A 180 -5.21 -39.82 20.73
N PRO A 181 -5.37 -41.04 21.27
CA PRO A 181 -4.24 -41.84 21.74
C PRO A 181 -3.33 -42.25 20.58
N GLN A 182 -2.02 -42.19 20.83
CA GLN A 182 -0.98 -42.55 19.85
C GLN A 182 -0.42 -43.95 20.11
N THR A 183 -0.52 -44.44 21.35
CA THR A 183 -0.05 -45.78 21.73
C THR A 183 -1.18 -46.66 22.23
N LEU A 184 -0.98 -47.98 22.12
CA LEU A 184 -1.90 -49.00 22.61
C LEU A 184 -2.14 -48.89 24.13
N SER A 185 -1.12 -48.48 24.89
CA SER A 185 -1.25 -48.23 26.34
C SER A 185 -2.15 -47.02 26.64
N GLN A 186 -1.95 -45.90 25.94
CA GLN A 186 -2.79 -44.70 26.09
C GLN A 186 -4.25 -45.00 25.75
N ALA A 187 -4.49 -45.73 24.66
CA ALA A 187 -5.83 -46.08 24.24
C ALA A 187 -6.55 -47.01 25.23
N ARG A 188 -5.88 -48.03 25.76
CA ARG A 188 -6.45 -48.91 26.80
C ARG A 188 -6.81 -48.15 28.08
N THR A 189 -6.02 -47.13 28.43
CA THR A 189 -6.32 -46.28 29.59
C THR A 189 -7.51 -45.37 29.31
N GLN A 190 -7.57 -44.75 28.13
CA GLN A 190 -8.70 -43.88 27.75
C GLN A 190 -10.01 -44.67 27.62
N ILE A 191 -10.00 -45.86 27.01
CA ILE A 191 -11.19 -46.71 26.87
C ILE A 191 -11.73 -47.09 28.25
N ARG A 192 -10.89 -47.63 29.15
CA ARG A 192 -11.32 -47.99 30.52
C ARG A 192 -11.90 -46.82 31.31
N TYR A 193 -11.39 -45.61 31.06
CA TYR A 193 -11.87 -44.41 31.74
C TYR A 193 -13.23 -43.93 31.22
N LEU A 194 -13.46 -44.05 29.91
CA LEU A 194 -14.65 -43.51 29.24
C LEU A 194 -15.77 -44.54 29.05
N GLU A 195 -15.48 -45.85 29.04
CA GLU A 195 -16.47 -46.91 28.76
C GLU A 195 -17.62 -47.00 29.76
N HIS A 196 -17.44 -46.45 30.96
CA HIS A 196 -18.45 -46.39 32.01
C HIS A 196 -19.19 -45.05 32.09
N LYS A 197 -18.96 -44.14 31.14
CA LYS A 197 -19.59 -42.82 31.09
C LYS A 197 -20.67 -42.76 30.02
N ASP A 198 -21.65 -41.90 30.27
CA ASP A 198 -22.72 -41.61 29.31
C ASP A 198 -22.34 -40.52 28.29
N SER A 199 -21.27 -39.76 28.52
CA SER A 199 -20.77 -38.68 27.65
C SER A 199 -19.29 -38.36 27.94
N PHE A 200 -18.65 -37.55 27.10
CA PHE A 200 -17.31 -37.02 27.35
C PHE A 200 -17.27 -36.14 28.61
N ASP A 201 -16.08 -35.94 29.15
CA ASP A 201 -15.92 -35.02 30.27
C ASP A 201 -16.22 -33.57 29.86
N PRO A 202 -16.82 -32.78 30.77
CA PRO A 202 -16.97 -31.35 30.53
C PRO A 202 -15.63 -30.70 30.21
N ILE A 203 -15.62 -29.85 29.19
CA ILE A 203 -14.44 -29.08 28.81
C ILE A 203 -14.04 -28.16 29.99
N PRO A 204 -12.75 -28.14 30.39
CA PRO A 204 -12.28 -27.27 31.47
C PRO A 204 -12.60 -25.80 31.22
N ALA A 205 -13.02 -25.08 32.26
CA ALA A 205 -13.39 -23.66 32.14
C ALA A 205 -12.23 -22.74 31.70
N ASN A 206 -10.98 -23.18 31.88
CA ASN A 206 -9.77 -22.46 31.48
C ASN A 206 -9.28 -22.85 30.06
N ASP A 207 -10.00 -23.69 29.32
CA ASP A 207 -9.66 -24.03 27.94
C ASP A 207 -9.94 -22.84 27.01
N ARG A 208 -8.88 -22.12 26.65
CA ARG A 208 -8.95 -20.96 25.75
C ARG A 208 -9.30 -21.31 24.31
N LEU A 209 -9.07 -22.56 23.88
CA LEU A 209 -9.39 -23.01 22.53
C LEU A 209 -10.87 -23.42 22.40
N ARG A 210 -11.50 -23.84 23.50
CA ARG A 210 -12.87 -24.38 23.52
C ARG A 210 -13.75 -23.74 24.59
N PRO A 211 -13.94 -22.40 24.58
CA PRO A 211 -14.76 -21.76 25.59
C PRO A 211 -16.23 -22.21 25.48
N ALA A 212 -16.82 -22.64 26.60
CA ALA A 212 -18.19 -23.18 26.64
C ALA A 212 -19.25 -22.20 26.11
N SER A 213 -19.04 -20.89 26.29
CA SER A 213 -19.91 -19.84 25.75
C SER A 213 -20.04 -19.91 24.23
N SER A 214 -18.94 -20.14 23.50
CA SER A 214 -18.89 -20.21 22.04
C SER A 214 -19.53 -21.47 21.43
N ARG A 215 -19.82 -22.48 22.27
CA ARG A 215 -20.28 -23.81 21.85
C ARG A 215 -21.70 -24.13 22.32
N SER A 216 -22.31 -23.17 23.03
CA SER A 216 -23.66 -23.27 23.58
C SER A 216 -24.73 -23.32 22.48
N SER A 217 -25.93 -23.80 22.84
CA SER A 217 -27.09 -23.73 21.96
C SER A 217 -27.42 -22.30 21.54
N GLN A 218 -27.20 -21.33 22.43
CA GLN A 218 -27.37 -19.91 22.13
C GLN A 218 -26.34 -19.43 21.09
N ALA A 219 -25.06 -19.77 21.24
CA ALA A 219 -24.04 -19.44 20.24
C ALA A 219 -24.34 -20.06 18.87
N LEU A 220 -24.85 -21.29 18.83
CA LEU A 220 -25.29 -21.94 17.60
C LEU A 220 -26.43 -21.16 16.91
N GLN A 221 -27.42 -20.66 17.67
CA GLN A 221 -28.51 -19.84 17.12
C GLN A 221 -28.03 -18.47 16.63
N VAL A 222 -27.12 -17.83 17.38
CA VAL A 222 -26.48 -16.57 16.96
C VAL A 222 -25.74 -16.78 15.62
N GLN A 223 -24.98 -17.87 15.48
CA GLN A 223 -24.27 -18.15 14.24
C GLN A 223 -25.22 -18.40 13.06
N LYS A 224 -26.34 -19.11 13.27
CA LYS A 224 -27.38 -19.27 12.25
C LYS A 224 -27.96 -17.94 11.78
N HIS A 225 -28.26 -17.03 12.71
CA HIS A 225 -28.78 -15.70 12.38
C HIS A 225 -27.74 -14.87 11.61
N ASN A 226 -26.50 -14.84 12.10
CA ASN A 226 -25.41 -14.11 11.45
C ASN A 226 -25.14 -14.64 10.04
N ALA A 227 -25.20 -15.96 9.84
CA ALA A 227 -25.04 -16.58 8.54
C ALA A 227 -26.12 -16.15 7.55
N ALA A 228 -27.39 -16.08 7.99
CA ALA A 228 -28.48 -15.63 7.13
C ALA A 228 -28.24 -14.18 6.65
N ASN A 229 -27.83 -13.28 7.54
CA ASN A 229 -27.50 -11.90 7.18
C ASN A 229 -26.29 -11.84 6.24
N TYR A 230 -25.24 -12.60 6.51
CA TYR A 230 -24.03 -12.65 5.68
C TYR A 230 -24.33 -13.14 4.25
N TYR A 231 -25.00 -14.28 4.10
CA TYR A 231 -25.30 -14.83 2.77
C TYR A 231 -26.31 -13.99 1.99
N SER A 232 -27.06 -13.10 2.65
CA SER A 232 -27.95 -12.14 1.96
C SER A 232 -27.18 -11.06 1.18
N THR A 233 -25.95 -10.74 1.58
CA THR A 233 -25.15 -9.68 0.96
C THR A 233 -23.86 -10.18 0.31
N ALA A 234 -23.36 -11.36 0.69
CA ALA A 234 -22.17 -11.99 0.12
C ALA A 234 -22.14 -12.01 -1.42
N PRO A 235 -23.25 -12.27 -2.15
CA PRO A 235 -23.23 -12.22 -3.62
C PRO A 235 -22.88 -10.83 -4.18
N GLN A 236 -23.30 -9.75 -3.53
CA GLN A 236 -23.02 -8.39 -3.97
C GLN A 236 -21.54 -8.04 -3.74
N ALA A 237 -21.00 -8.41 -2.57
CA ALA A 237 -19.59 -8.24 -2.26
C ALA A 237 -18.68 -9.05 -3.20
N LEU A 238 -19.05 -10.30 -3.51
CA LEU A 238 -18.35 -11.15 -4.46
C LEU A 238 -18.41 -10.58 -5.89
N ALA A 239 -19.59 -10.13 -6.33
CA ALA A 239 -19.77 -9.53 -7.66
C ALA A 239 -18.93 -8.26 -7.81
N TYR A 240 -18.90 -7.39 -6.79
CA TYR A 240 -18.06 -6.20 -6.79
C TYR A 240 -16.57 -6.55 -6.78
N LYS A 241 -16.14 -7.52 -5.96
CA LYS A 241 -14.74 -8.01 -5.95
C LYS A 241 -14.30 -8.47 -7.33
N ARG A 242 -15.12 -9.28 -8.00
CA ARG A 242 -14.84 -9.76 -9.36
C ARG A 242 -14.71 -8.61 -10.34
N LEU A 243 -15.65 -7.67 -10.31
CA LEU A 243 -15.64 -6.50 -11.17
C LEU A 243 -14.38 -5.65 -10.93
N ALA A 244 -14.02 -5.39 -9.68
CA ALA A 244 -12.83 -4.63 -9.31
C ALA A 244 -11.52 -5.31 -9.73
N VAL A 245 -11.43 -6.64 -9.51
CA VAL A 245 -10.27 -7.45 -9.90
C VAL A 245 -10.15 -7.52 -11.43
N ASP A 246 -11.26 -7.67 -12.14
CA ASP A 246 -11.29 -7.68 -13.60
C ASP A 246 -10.81 -6.35 -14.20
N VAL A 247 -11.28 -5.21 -13.66
CA VAL A 247 -10.77 -3.88 -14.04
C VAL A 247 -9.27 -3.78 -13.77
N ALA A 248 -8.81 -4.18 -12.59
CA ALA A 248 -7.40 -4.08 -12.22
C ALA A 248 -6.48 -4.96 -13.10
N ASN A 249 -6.89 -6.19 -13.40
CA ASN A 249 -6.12 -7.13 -14.21
C ASN A 249 -6.03 -6.72 -15.68
N ASN A 250 -7.04 -6.02 -16.20
CA ASN A 250 -7.09 -5.58 -17.59
C ASN A 250 -6.64 -4.13 -17.80
N LEU A 251 -6.37 -3.38 -16.72
CA LEU A 251 -5.84 -2.02 -16.82
C LEU A 251 -4.46 -2.04 -17.50
N PRO A 252 -4.24 -1.27 -18.57
CA PRO A 252 -2.97 -1.27 -19.28
C PRO A 252 -1.82 -0.83 -18.37
N ASN A 253 -0.69 -1.56 -18.43
CA ASN A 253 0.52 -1.25 -17.68
C ASN A 253 1.70 -1.05 -18.64
N THR A 254 2.07 0.21 -18.88
CA THR A 254 3.12 0.61 -19.82
C THR A 254 4.45 -0.07 -19.53
N ARG A 255 4.86 -0.17 -18.26
CA ARG A 255 6.15 -0.78 -17.89
C ARG A 255 6.17 -2.29 -18.06
N ALA A 256 5.06 -2.96 -17.77
CA ALA A 256 4.92 -4.40 -18.01
C ALA A 256 4.92 -4.72 -19.51
N GLU A 257 4.28 -3.89 -20.34
CA GLU A 257 4.33 -4.04 -21.79
C GLU A 257 5.72 -3.71 -22.35
N ALA A 258 6.42 -2.71 -21.81
CA ALA A 258 7.82 -2.45 -22.16
C ALA A 258 8.73 -3.61 -21.79
N LYS A 259 8.46 -4.30 -20.67
CA LYS A 259 9.19 -5.50 -20.28
C LYS A 259 9.00 -6.63 -21.29
N LYS A 260 7.76 -6.91 -21.70
CA LYS A 260 7.48 -7.91 -22.75
C LYS A 260 8.23 -7.56 -24.05
N TRP A 261 8.16 -6.29 -24.45
CA TRP A 261 8.90 -5.80 -25.62
C TRP A 261 10.42 -6.02 -25.48
N ALA A 262 11.01 -5.71 -24.33
CA ALA A 262 12.42 -5.91 -24.07
C ALA A 262 12.81 -7.40 -24.04
N ASP A 263 12.00 -8.27 -23.41
CA ASP A 263 12.21 -9.72 -23.38
C ASP A 263 12.19 -10.30 -24.81
N ASP A 264 11.21 -9.90 -25.63
CA ASP A 264 11.09 -10.31 -27.04
C ASP A 264 12.28 -9.82 -27.88
N LEU A 265 12.74 -8.59 -27.63
CA LEU A 265 13.89 -8.00 -28.30
C LEU A 265 15.18 -8.76 -27.95
N LEU A 266 15.39 -9.08 -26.66
CA LEU A 266 16.54 -9.88 -26.22
C LEU A 266 16.49 -11.30 -26.79
N LEU A 267 15.33 -11.95 -26.77
CA LEU A 267 15.16 -13.28 -27.36
C LEU A 267 15.49 -13.28 -28.86
N LYS A 268 15.03 -12.26 -29.59
CA LYS A 268 15.29 -12.11 -31.02
C LYS A 268 16.76 -11.88 -31.34
N LEU A 269 17.44 -11.01 -30.58
CA LEU A 269 18.83 -10.63 -30.85
C LEU A 269 19.85 -11.66 -30.35
N THR A 270 19.52 -12.41 -29.29
CA THR A 270 20.46 -13.34 -28.64
C THR A 270 20.11 -14.82 -28.85
N GLY A 271 18.88 -15.12 -29.29
CA GLY A 271 18.35 -16.49 -29.40
C GLY A 271 18.04 -17.15 -28.05
N LYS A 272 18.10 -16.40 -26.92
CA LYS A 272 17.89 -16.92 -25.56
C LYS A 272 16.87 -16.09 -24.80
N PRO A 273 15.98 -16.70 -24.01
CA PRO A 273 15.12 -15.95 -23.11
C PRO A 273 15.98 -15.36 -21.98
N ILE A 274 16.03 -14.04 -21.90
CA ILE A 274 16.73 -13.28 -20.85
C ILE A 274 15.69 -12.38 -20.19
N ASP A 275 15.64 -12.40 -18.86
CA ASP A 275 14.79 -11.48 -18.12
C ASP A 275 15.33 -10.05 -18.23
N SER A 276 14.65 -9.20 -19.01
CA SER A 276 15.08 -7.82 -19.27
C SER A 276 15.17 -6.93 -18.03
N ASP A 277 14.50 -7.29 -16.93
CA ASP A 277 14.61 -6.57 -15.65
C ASP A 277 15.96 -6.80 -14.94
N THR A 278 16.73 -7.79 -15.39
CA THR A 278 18.09 -8.09 -14.91
C THR A 278 19.17 -7.50 -15.81
N VAL A 279 18.78 -6.85 -16.91
CA VAL A 279 19.68 -6.25 -17.90
C VAL A 279 19.65 -4.74 -17.77
N TYR A 280 20.82 -4.14 -17.60
CA TYR A 280 21.01 -2.71 -17.46
C TYR A 280 21.68 -2.11 -18.69
N LEU A 281 21.07 -1.08 -19.28
CA LEU A 281 21.75 -0.17 -20.20
C LEU A 281 22.48 0.88 -19.37
N ASN A 282 23.80 0.72 -19.26
CA ASN A 282 24.67 1.64 -18.55
C ASN A 282 25.34 2.58 -19.56
N ARG A 283 25.22 3.89 -19.32
CA ARG A 283 25.79 4.95 -20.17
C ARG A 283 26.94 5.67 -19.45
N PHE A 284 28.03 5.90 -20.17
CA PHE A 284 29.32 6.41 -19.72
C PHE A 284 29.74 7.62 -20.55
N LYS A 285 30.90 8.20 -20.25
CA LYS A 285 31.47 9.35 -21.00
C LYS A 285 32.49 8.94 -22.06
N GLY A 286 32.64 7.64 -22.30
CA GLY A 286 33.65 7.02 -23.16
C GLY A 286 34.01 5.61 -22.64
N GLY A 287 35.01 4.96 -23.24
CA GLY A 287 35.44 3.62 -22.83
C GLY A 287 36.91 3.34 -23.16
N GLU A 288 37.44 2.27 -22.58
CA GLU A 288 38.78 1.73 -22.86
C GLU A 288 38.65 0.53 -23.80
N SER A 289 39.55 0.37 -24.76
CA SER A 289 39.45 -0.73 -25.72
C SER A 289 39.66 -2.08 -25.03
N ALA A 290 38.74 -3.02 -25.25
CA ALA A 290 38.77 -4.34 -24.64
C ALA A 290 38.11 -5.41 -25.52
N ASP A 291 38.33 -6.69 -25.17
CA ASP A 291 37.69 -7.84 -25.82
C ASP A 291 36.27 -8.08 -25.26
N THR A 292 35.38 -7.12 -25.54
CA THR A 292 33.97 -7.10 -25.13
C THR A 292 33.04 -7.07 -26.35
N ALA A 293 31.74 -7.25 -26.14
CA ALA A 293 30.74 -7.24 -27.22
C ALA A 293 30.73 -5.91 -27.99
N THR A 294 30.96 -4.78 -27.29
CA THR A 294 31.04 -3.44 -27.87
C THR A 294 32.44 -3.09 -28.38
N GLY A 295 33.48 -3.79 -27.90
CA GLY A 295 34.89 -3.42 -28.09
C GLY A 295 35.42 -2.45 -27.03
N TRP A 296 34.60 -2.12 -26.02
CA TRP A 296 34.89 -1.16 -24.95
C TRP A 296 34.61 -1.74 -23.56
N GLU A 297 35.39 -1.34 -22.57
CA GLU A 297 35.14 -1.56 -21.14
C GLU A 297 35.20 -0.24 -20.37
N HIS A 298 34.61 -0.22 -19.16
CA HIS A 298 34.48 0.96 -18.31
C HIS A 298 34.88 0.60 -16.87
N THR A 299 36.19 0.58 -16.61
CA THR A 299 36.79 0.06 -15.38
C THR A 299 36.89 1.09 -14.25
N PHE A 300 37.05 2.38 -14.57
CA PHE A 300 37.32 3.44 -13.58
C PHE A 300 36.26 4.56 -13.53
N GLN A 301 35.05 4.29 -14.02
CA GLN A 301 33.96 5.26 -14.03
C GLN A 301 32.62 4.59 -13.71
N GLU A 302 31.78 5.32 -13.00
CA GLU A 302 30.37 4.97 -12.85
C GLU A 302 29.59 5.45 -14.07
N PRO A 303 28.54 4.72 -14.48
CA PRO A 303 27.64 5.21 -15.50
C PRO A 303 26.89 6.43 -14.97
N TRP A 304 26.74 7.46 -15.81
CA TRP A 304 25.91 8.63 -15.49
C TRP A 304 24.42 8.32 -15.65
N SER A 305 24.07 7.22 -16.32
CA SER A 305 22.72 6.66 -16.38
C SER A 305 22.81 5.14 -16.38
N SER A 306 22.08 4.49 -15.46
CA SER A 306 22.01 3.03 -15.33
C SER A 306 20.55 2.65 -15.24
N LEU A 307 19.97 2.14 -16.34
CA LEU A 307 18.55 1.85 -16.44
C LEU A 307 18.34 0.39 -16.79
N ARG A 308 17.31 -0.25 -16.24
CA ARG A 308 16.89 -1.55 -16.74
C ARG A 308 16.45 -1.42 -18.19
N LEU A 309 16.64 -2.46 -18.99
CA LEU A 309 16.39 -2.40 -20.42
C LEU A 309 14.97 -1.93 -20.78
N PRO A 310 13.88 -2.36 -20.11
CA PRO A 310 12.55 -1.87 -20.45
C PRO A 310 12.39 -0.35 -20.19
N ASP A 311 13.01 0.17 -19.14
CA ASP A 311 13.00 1.60 -18.80
C ASP A 311 13.82 2.41 -19.81
N ALA A 312 14.96 1.86 -20.25
CA ALA A 312 15.78 2.46 -21.29
C ALA A 312 15.03 2.54 -22.63
N LEU A 313 14.25 1.52 -22.98
CA LEU A 313 13.43 1.52 -24.19
C LEU A 313 12.31 2.56 -24.13
N LEU A 314 11.66 2.75 -22.97
CA LEU A 314 10.65 3.80 -22.77
C LEU A 314 11.23 5.21 -22.83
N LYS A 315 12.45 5.39 -22.33
CA LYS A 315 13.19 6.66 -22.41
C LYS A 315 13.62 7.03 -23.84
N ASN A 316 13.66 6.04 -24.74
CA ASN A 316 14.10 6.15 -26.13
C ASN A 316 15.60 6.55 -26.29
N PHE A 317 16.12 6.44 -27.51
CA PHE A 317 17.48 6.79 -27.90
C PHE A 317 17.51 8.17 -28.56
N SER A 318 18.48 9.00 -28.17
CA SER A 318 18.65 10.38 -28.64
C SER A 318 19.35 10.46 -30.00
N GLU A 319 19.29 11.61 -30.68
CA GLU A 319 19.99 11.81 -31.96
C GLU A 319 21.50 11.62 -31.86
N HIS A 320 22.08 11.90 -30.68
CA HIS A 320 23.49 11.62 -30.39
C HIS A 320 23.81 10.11 -30.43
N ASP A 321 22.87 9.27 -30.01
CA ASP A 321 23.02 7.81 -30.00
C ASP A 321 23.02 7.21 -31.42
N TRP A 322 22.48 7.94 -32.39
CA TRP A 322 22.32 7.49 -33.76
C TRP A 322 23.61 7.58 -34.57
N VAL A 323 24.55 8.40 -34.10
CA VAL A 323 25.85 8.54 -34.72
C VAL A 323 26.56 7.18 -34.65
N PRO A 324 26.91 6.57 -35.80
CA PRO A 324 27.47 5.22 -35.82
C PRO A 324 28.69 5.10 -34.91
N GLY A 325 28.63 4.15 -33.96
CA GLY A 325 29.70 3.87 -33.01
C GLY A 325 29.65 4.67 -31.70
N ASN A 326 28.95 5.81 -31.63
CA ASN A 326 28.87 6.60 -30.40
C ASN A 326 28.19 5.83 -29.27
N LEU A 327 27.02 5.27 -29.54
CA LEU A 327 26.28 4.54 -28.51
C LEU A 327 27.04 3.30 -27.99
N ASP A 328 27.77 2.59 -28.85
CA ASP A 328 28.54 1.41 -28.43
C ASP A 328 29.84 1.78 -27.69
N LEU A 329 30.38 3.00 -27.91
CA LEU A 329 31.50 3.55 -27.15
C LEU A 329 31.06 4.07 -25.77
N GLU A 330 29.88 4.68 -25.72
CA GLU A 330 29.38 5.38 -24.54
C GLU A 330 28.37 4.55 -23.75
N ALA A 331 28.05 3.32 -24.16
CA ALA A 331 27.14 2.47 -23.43
C ALA A 331 27.47 0.98 -23.60
N GLY A 332 26.94 0.18 -22.66
CA GLY A 332 26.92 -1.28 -22.77
C GLY A 332 25.74 -1.87 -22.02
N LEU A 333 25.44 -3.13 -22.32
CA LEU A 333 24.43 -3.91 -21.61
C LEU A 333 25.12 -4.79 -20.58
N TYR A 334 24.68 -4.73 -19.32
CA TYR A 334 25.31 -5.42 -18.20
C TYR A 334 24.29 -6.09 -17.30
N THR A 335 24.72 -7.11 -16.55
CA THR A 335 23.90 -7.74 -15.50
C THR A 335 23.92 -6.96 -14.18
N GLN A 336 24.69 -5.87 -14.11
CA GLN A 336 24.90 -5.08 -12.90
C GLN A 336 24.47 -3.62 -13.10
N PRO A 337 23.81 -3.01 -12.10
CA PRO A 337 23.52 -1.58 -12.10
C PRO A 337 24.80 -0.75 -11.84
N ALA A 338 24.63 0.57 -11.66
CA ALA A 338 25.64 1.46 -11.06
C ALA A 338 26.25 0.89 -9.75
N GLY A 339 27.47 1.30 -9.42
CA GLY A 339 28.19 0.95 -8.19
C GLY A 339 29.26 -0.14 -8.35
N GLN A 340 29.74 -0.39 -9.58
CA GLN A 340 30.76 -1.41 -9.86
C GLN A 340 32.15 -0.85 -10.12
N SER A 341 32.34 0.47 -10.23
CA SER A 341 33.65 1.07 -10.57
C SER A 341 34.77 0.72 -9.58
N GLU A 342 34.45 0.53 -8.29
CA GLU A 342 35.41 0.10 -7.27
C GLU A 342 35.55 -1.44 -7.17
N LYS A 343 34.77 -2.20 -7.94
CA LYS A 343 34.65 -3.66 -7.89
C LYS A 343 35.05 -4.33 -9.21
N GLY A 344 35.91 -3.69 -9.99
CA GLY A 344 36.37 -4.18 -11.30
C GLY A 344 35.61 -3.59 -12.50
N GLY A 345 34.67 -2.69 -12.27
CA GLY A 345 33.95 -1.91 -13.28
C GLY A 345 33.06 -2.75 -14.19
N TYR A 346 32.92 -2.28 -15.43
CA TYR A 346 32.02 -2.85 -16.43
C TYR A 346 32.82 -3.37 -17.61
N GLY A 347 32.68 -4.65 -17.93
CA GLY A 347 33.44 -5.28 -19.01
C GLY A 347 33.02 -6.73 -19.23
N LYS A 348 33.90 -7.56 -19.79
CA LYS A 348 33.56 -8.93 -20.25
C LYS A 348 32.93 -9.81 -19.16
N HIS A 349 33.28 -9.59 -17.89
CA HIS A 349 32.85 -10.42 -16.76
C HIS A 349 31.39 -10.18 -16.31
N ASN A 350 30.79 -9.04 -16.68
CA ASN A 350 29.41 -8.69 -16.34
C ASN A 350 28.59 -8.18 -17.54
N GLN A 351 29.15 -8.25 -18.76
CA GLN A 351 28.45 -7.85 -19.98
C GLN A 351 27.33 -8.84 -20.36
N ILE A 352 26.33 -8.31 -21.06
CA ILE A 352 25.49 -9.07 -21.98
C ILE A 352 26.17 -8.98 -23.36
N ASP A 353 26.34 -10.13 -24.02
CA ASP A 353 27.02 -10.24 -25.32
C ASP A 353 26.13 -9.71 -26.47
N LEU A 354 25.82 -8.42 -26.43
CA LEU A 354 24.93 -7.71 -27.34
C LEU A 354 25.28 -6.22 -27.34
N LYS A 355 25.36 -5.60 -28.54
CA LYS A 355 25.65 -4.17 -28.65
C LYS A 355 24.40 -3.32 -28.41
N PRO A 356 24.49 -2.21 -27.66
CA PRO A 356 23.41 -1.24 -27.54
C PRO A 356 22.85 -0.74 -28.88
N SER A 357 23.70 -0.53 -29.89
CA SER A 357 23.26 -0.12 -31.23
C SER A 357 22.35 -1.15 -31.92
N GLN A 358 22.56 -2.45 -31.67
CA GLN A 358 21.70 -3.51 -32.19
C GLN A 358 20.32 -3.48 -31.51
N VAL A 359 20.30 -3.24 -30.19
CA VAL A 359 19.05 -3.03 -29.45
C VAL A 359 18.29 -1.83 -30.00
N MET A 360 18.96 -0.70 -30.18
CA MET A 360 18.37 0.52 -30.73
C MET A 360 17.78 0.31 -32.14
N HIS A 361 18.56 -0.27 -33.06
CA HIS A 361 18.07 -0.49 -34.43
C HIS A 361 16.91 -1.48 -34.51
N GLU A 362 16.88 -2.49 -33.63
CA GLU A 362 15.77 -3.43 -33.58
C GLU A 362 14.54 -2.82 -32.92
N SER A 363 14.72 -1.99 -31.88
CA SER A 363 13.62 -1.32 -31.18
C SER A 363 12.86 -0.34 -32.11
N TRP A 364 13.55 0.28 -33.07
CA TRP A 364 12.93 1.17 -34.07
C TRP A 364 11.89 0.50 -34.96
N LYS A 365 11.91 -0.84 -35.07
CA LYS A 365 10.93 -1.59 -35.84
C LYS A 365 9.61 -1.80 -35.08
N THR A 366 9.56 -1.43 -33.81
CA THR A 366 8.37 -1.54 -32.96
C THR A 366 7.73 -0.17 -32.77
N ASP A 367 6.47 -0.05 -33.19
CA ASP A 367 5.63 1.10 -32.83
C ASP A 367 4.95 0.86 -31.48
N PHE A 368 5.72 1.05 -30.41
CA PHE A 368 5.26 0.80 -29.04
C PHE A 368 4.15 1.78 -28.61
N GLN A 369 4.18 3.02 -29.11
CA GLN A 369 3.14 4.02 -28.85
C GLN A 369 1.78 3.52 -29.37
N SER A 370 1.69 3.15 -30.66
CA SER A 370 0.44 2.66 -31.24
C SER A 370 -0.09 1.41 -30.55
N GLN A 371 0.80 0.48 -30.14
CA GLN A 371 0.41 -0.70 -29.36
C GLN A 371 -0.21 -0.32 -28.02
N MET A 372 0.37 0.66 -27.33
CA MET A 372 -0.13 1.12 -26.04
C MET A 372 -1.45 1.87 -26.19
N THR A 373 -1.57 2.76 -27.17
CA THR A 373 -2.82 3.47 -27.48
C THR A 373 -3.94 2.48 -27.78
N GLN A 374 -3.68 1.43 -28.57
CA GLN A 374 -4.66 0.39 -28.85
C GLN A 374 -5.07 -0.40 -27.58
N LYS A 375 -4.12 -0.70 -26.68
CA LYS A 375 -4.44 -1.35 -25.40
C LYS A 375 -5.31 -0.47 -24.50
N ILE A 376 -5.02 0.83 -24.44
CA ILE A 376 -5.84 1.82 -23.72
C ILE A 376 -7.24 1.89 -24.33
N ASP A 377 -7.36 1.99 -25.65
CA ASP A 377 -8.66 1.99 -26.33
C ASP A 377 -9.46 0.72 -26.06
N ASN A 378 -8.83 -0.45 -26.19
CA ASN A 378 -9.48 -1.73 -25.95
C ASN A 378 -9.97 -1.85 -24.51
N PHE A 379 -9.17 -1.43 -23.52
CA PHE A 379 -9.57 -1.41 -22.12
C PHE A 379 -10.82 -0.56 -21.93
N TRP A 380 -10.82 0.70 -22.37
CA TRP A 380 -11.95 1.59 -22.17
C TRP A 380 -13.21 1.13 -22.93
N ASN A 381 -13.05 0.57 -24.12
CA ASN A 381 -14.17 0.00 -24.88
C ASN A 381 -14.83 -1.20 -24.18
N SER A 382 -14.10 -1.94 -23.35
CA SER A 382 -14.59 -3.16 -22.69
C SER A 382 -14.87 -3.02 -21.19
N HIS A 383 -14.23 -2.07 -20.50
CA HIS A 383 -14.26 -1.96 -19.03
C HIS A 383 -14.73 -0.59 -18.52
N SER A 384 -15.13 0.37 -19.37
CA SER A 384 -15.54 1.70 -18.90
C SER A 384 -16.66 1.67 -17.85
N ASP A 385 -17.69 0.85 -18.04
CA ASP A 385 -18.80 0.72 -17.07
C ASP A 385 -18.34 0.08 -15.74
N SER A 386 -17.47 -0.93 -15.81
CA SER A 386 -16.89 -1.57 -14.63
C SER A 386 -15.97 -0.60 -13.89
N TYR A 387 -15.16 0.18 -14.61
CA TYR A 387 -14.31 1.21 -14.05
C TYR A 387 -15.14 2.29 -13.31
N GLN A 388 -16.22 2.77 -13.93
CA GLN A 388 -17.18 3.71 -13.32
C GLN A 388 -17.79 3.16 -12.03
N THR A 389 -18.21 1.89 -12.06
CA THR A 389 -18.80 1.20 -10.90
C THR A 389 -17.79 1.11 -9.75
N ALA A 390 -16.53 0.82 -10.06
CA ALA A 390 -15.45 0.74 -9.09
C ALA A 390 -15.13 2.10 -8.43
N ILE A 391 -14.96 3.17 -9.19
CA ILE A 391 -14.70 4.52 -8.61
C ILE A 391 -15.88 5.01 -7.77
N LYS A 392 -17.12 4.69 -8.16
CA LYS A 392 -18.31 5.02 -7.36
C LYS A 392 -18.32 4.27 -6.03
N GLY A 393 -17.90 2.99 -6.04
CA GLY A 393 -17.72 2.19 -4.83
C GLY A 393 -16.65 2.76 -3.91
N GLU A 394 -15.48 3.10 -4.44
CA GLU A 394 -14.37 3.69 -3.67
C GLU A 394 -14.75 5.04 -3.05
N PHE A 395 -15.33 5.95 -3.84
CA PHE A 395 -15.83 7.23 -3.33
C PHE A 395 -16.80 7.05 -2.15
N THR A 396 -17.75 6.12 -2.30
CA THR A 396 -18.75 5.86 -1.27
C THR A 396 -18.15 5.23 -0.03
N PHE A 397 -17.18 4.33 -0.22
CA PHE A 397 -16.43 3.72 0.87
C PHE A 397 -15.70 4.80 1.67
N GLN A 398 -14.94 5.67 1.01
CA GLN A 398 -14.20 6.73 1.67
C GLN A 398 -15.13 7.69 2.42
N ALA A 399 -16.27 8.07 1.81
CA ALA A 399 -17.24 8.95 2.44
C ALA A 399 -17.81 8.32 3.73
N ARG A 400 -18.17 7.03 3.68
CA ARG A 400 -18.68 6.28 4.84
C ARG A 400 -17.60 6.04 5.90
N LYS A 401 -16.39 5.61 5.49
CA LYS A 401 -15.24 5.36 6.37
C LYS A 401 -14.90 6.64 7.15
N GLN A 402 -14.65 7.74 6.45
CA GLN A 402 -14.27 9.00 7.07
C GLN A 402 -15.37 9.54 8.00
N PHE A 403 -16.63 9.47 7.59
CA PHE A 403 -17.76 9.89 8.43
C PHE A 403 -17.91 9.03 9.70
N LYS A 404 -17.76 7.71 9.59
CA LYS A 404 -17.80 6.79 10.75
C LYS A 404 -16.63 7.02 11.70
N THR A 405 -15.42 7.15 11.18
CA THR A 405 -14.22 7.46 11.97
C THR A 405 -14.41 8.77 12.72
N ALA A 406 -14.88 9.82 12.05
CA ALA A 406 -15.16 11.10 12.69
C ALA A 406 -16.21 10.97 13.81
N GLN A 407 -17.30 10.23 13.59
CA GLN A 407 -18.32 10.04 14.63
C GLN A 407 -17.85 9.23 15.84
N ALA A 408 -16.90 8.30 15.65
CA ALA A 408 -16.35 7.49 16.74
C ALA A 408 -15.43 8.31 17.68
N TRP A 409 -14.86 9.42 17.20
CA TRP A 409 -13.96 10.25 18.00
C TRP A 409 -14.71 11.05 19.08
N PRO A 410 -14.16 11.13 20.32
CA PRO A 410 -14.62 12.06 21.34
C PRO A 410 -14.73 13.49 20.81
N ALA A 411 -15.71 14.25 21.29
CA ALA A 411 -15.96 15.61 20.81
C ALA A 411 -14.73 16.55 20.95
N VAL A 412 -13.92 16.32 21.99
CA VAL A 412 -12.69 17.09 22.23
C VAL A 412 -11.62 16.78 21.18
N GLU A 413 -11.39 15.50 20.87
CA GLU A 413 -10.42 15.10 19.84
C GLU A 413 -10.85 15.56 18.44
N ARG A 414 -12.15 15.52 18.15
CA ARG A 414 -12.69 16.11 16.92
C ARG A 414 -12.42 17.60 16.79
N ALA A 415 -12.48 18.35 17.90
CA ALA A 415 -12.22 19.78 17.90
C ALA A 415 -10.74 20.13 17.71
N LEU A 416 -9.82 19.18 17.98
CA LEU A 416 -8.38 19.33 17.77
C LEU A 416 -7.95 19.00 16.34
N GLN A 417 -8.78 18.32 15.56
CA GLN A 417 -8.49 18.12 14.14
C GLN A 417 -8.45 19.45 13.40
N ALA A 418 -7.56 19.52 12.42
CA ALA A 418 -7.49 20.66 11.52
C ALA A 418 -8.87 20.90 10.86
N PRO A 419 -9.31 22.16 10.65
CA PRO A 419 -10.66 22.47 10.19
C PRO A 419 -11.08 21.69 8.94
N GLU A 420 -10.13 21.38 8.06
CA GLU A 420 -10.31 20.68 6.78
C GLU A 420 -10.65 19.21 6.98
N HIS A 421 -10.21 18.62 8.10
CA HIS A 421 -10.40 17.19 8.40
C HIS A 421 -11.71 16.90 9.15
N GLN A 422 -12.37 17.94 9.67
CA GLN A 422 -13.60 17.84 10.45
C GLN A 422 -14.84 17.54 9.58
N PHE A 423 -14.89 16.37 8.94
CA PHE A 423 -15.96 15.95 8.03
C PHE A 423 -17.27 15.64 8.78
N THR A 424 -18.31 16.47 8.57
CA THR A 424 -19.56 16.41 9.35
C THR A 424 -20.67 15.62 8.65
N ARG A 425 -21.80 15.39 9.36
CA ARG A 425 -23.02 14.76 8.79
C ARG A 425 -23.56 15.53 7.58
N ASP A 426 -23.51 16.86 7.62
CA ASP A 426 -24.04 17.68 6.52
C ASP A 426 -23.09 17.67 5.31
N ASP A 427 -21.78 17.55 5.55
CA ASP A 427 -20.79 17.39 4.49
C ASP A 427 -20.94 16.03 3.81
N TYR A 428 -21.12 14.97 4.61
CA TYR A 428 -21.46 13.64 4.12
C TYR A 428 -22.76 13.64 3.29
N LYS A 429 -23.83 14.28 3.77
CA LYS A 429 -25.08 14.43 2.98
C LYS A 429 -24.85 15.15 1.66
N MET A 430 -24.03 16.20 1.67
CA MET A 430 -23.74 17.01 0.48
C MET A 430 -23.01 16.18 -0.57
N VAL A 431 -21.93 15.48 -0.20
CA VAL A 431 -21.19 14.65 -1.17
C VAL A 431 -22.02 13.45 -1.64
N MET A 432 -22.82 12.84 -0.75
CA MET A 432 -23.72 11.74 -1.14
C MET A 432 -24.89 12.18 -2.01
N ALA A 433 -25.27 13.47 -1.99
CA ALA A 433 -26.30 14.00 -2.91
C ALA A 433 -25.83 14.01 -4.38
N ALA A 434 -24.53 13.93 -4.63
CA ALA A 434 -23.99 13.76 -5.98
C ALA A 434 -24.12 12.32 -6.51
N VAL A 435 -24.55 11.38 -5.66
CA VAL A 435 -24.72 9.95 -5.97
C VAL A 435 -26.10 9.45 -5.55
N PRO A 436 -27.20 9.99 -6.11
CA PRO A 436 -28.55 9.83 -5.59
C PRO A 436 -29.10 8.40 -5.63
N ASP A 437 -28.46 7.49 -6.36
CA ASP A 437 -28.85 6.07 -6.42
C ASP A 437 -28.44 5.29 -5.17
N LEU A 438 -27.54 5.86 -4.36
CA LEU A 438 -26.98 5.22 -3.18
C LEU A 438 -27.73 5.66 -1.91
N PRO A 439 -27.95 4.76 -0.95
CA PRO A 439 -28.60 5.12 0.30
C PRO A 439 -27.74 6.09 1.11
N LEU A 440 -28.38 7.15 1.62
CA LEU A 440 -27.74 8.11 2.50
C LEU A 440 -27.33 7.48 3.84
N ASP A 441 -28.05 6.48 4.34
CA ASP A 441 -27.65 5.74 5.54
C ASP A 441 -26.31 5.03 5.30
N GLU A 442 -25.30 5.40 6.09
CA GLU A 442 -23.93 4.88 6.04
C GLU A 442 -23.81 3.40 6.46
N ASN A 443 -24.87 2.83 7.03
CA ASN A 443 -24.95 1.43 7.46
C ASN A 443 -25.86 0.58 6.59
N ALA A 444 -26.57 1.19 5.63
CA ALA A 444 -27.39 0.47 4.68
C ALA A 444 -26.50 -0.25 3.66
N PRO A 445 -26.74 -1.54 3.41
CA PRO A 445 -26.02 -2.27 2.37
C PRO A 445 -26.33 -1.67 1.00
N ILE A 446 -25.32 -1.65 0.13
CA ILE A 446 -25.42 -1.22 -1.26
C ILE A 446 -25.46 -2.45 -2.17
N SER A 447 -26.14 -2.36 -3.31
CA SER A 447 -26.05 -3.37 -4.38
C SER A 447 -25.15 -2.90 -5.52
N VAL A 448 -24.57 -3.84 -6.25
CA VAL A 448 -23.78 -3.55 -7.45
C VAL A 448 -24.62 -2.83 -8.49
N ASP A 449 -25.92 -3.11 -8.59
CA ASP A 449 -26.81 -2.42 -9.53
C ASP A 449 -27.00 -0.93 -9.17
N GLN A 450 -27.05 -0.59 -7.88
CA GLN A 450 -27.04 0.82 -7.45
C GLN A 450 -25.72 1.53 -7.77
N LEU A 451 -24.59 0.81 -7.70
CA LEU A 451 -23.30 1.33 -8.14
C LEU A 451 -23.21 1.48 -9.67
N LYS A 452 -23.91 0.64 -10.43
CA LYS A 452 -23.99 0.74 -11.90
C LYS A 452 -24.94 1.84 -12.39
N ALA A 453 -25.88 2.27 -11.56
CA ALA A 453 -26.83 3.32 -11.92
C ALA A 453 -26.09 4.63 -12.25
N LYS A 454 -26.50 5.27 -13.35
CA LYS A 454 -25.90 6.50 -13.89
C LYS A 454 -26.93 7.63 -13.82
N THR A 455 -26.99 8.30 -12.68
CA THR A 455 -27.97 9.36 -12.46
C THR A 455 -27.29 10.72 -12.47
N PRO A 456 -27.73 11.67 -13.32
CA PRO A 456 -27.18 13.01 -13.33
C PRO A 456 -27.31 13.72 -11.99
N ILE A 457 -26.33 14.56 -11.67
CA ILE A 457 -26.34 15.38 -10.46
C ILE A 457 -27.53 16.36 -10.50
N LYS A 458 -28.32 16.40 -9.43
CA LYS A 458 -29.47 17.30 -9.29
C LYS A 458 -29.18 18.40 -8.27
N ALA A 459 -29.79 19.56 -8.47
CA ALA A 459 -29.79 20.64 -7.47
C ALA A 459 -30.34 20.12 -6.11
N PRO A 460 -29.86 20.64 -4.96
CA PRO A 460 -29.08 21.89 -4.80
C PRO A 460 -27.56 21.72 -4.77
N VAL A 461 -27.01 20.49 -4.82
CA VAL A 461 -25.54 20.30 -4.81
C VAL A 461 -24.95 20.65 -6.18
N GLN A 462 -23.79 21.30 -6.18
CA GLN A 462 -22.99 21.50 -7.39
C GLN A 462 -21.69 20.72 -7.26
N ALA A 463 -21.32 19.97 -8.29
CA ALA A 463 -20.02 19.34 -8.40
C ALA A 463 -19.26 19.98 -9.57
N ASN A 464 -17.98 20.24 -9.36
CA ASN A 464 -17.07 20.74 -10.37
C ASN A 464 -15.77 19.96 -10.28
N ALA A 465 -15.10 19.70 -11.40
CA ALA A 465 -13.71 19.30 -11.35
C ALA A 465 -12.87 20.43 -10.72
N LEU A 466 -11.83 20.10 -9.96
CA LEU A 466 -10.91 21.14 -9.48
C LEU A 466 -10.25 21.81 -10.69
N SER A 467 -10.31 23.12 -10.77
CA SER A 467 -9.67 23.90 -11.83
C SER A 467 -8.77 24.96 -11.22
N ILE A 468 -7.48 24.90 -11.58
CA ILE A 468 -6.44 25.84 -11.16
C ILE A 468 -6.07 26.67 -12.38
N HIS A 469 -6.39 27.96 -12.38
CA HIS A 469 -6.15 28.85 -13.53
C HIS A 469 -6.60 28.30 -14.90
N GLY A 470 -7.74 27.60 -14.93
CA GLY A 470 -8.29 27.03 -16.16
C GLY A 470 -7.72 25.66 -16.56
N PHE A 471 -6.72 25.15 -15.84
CA PHE A 471 -6.29 23.76 -15.92
C PHE A 471 -7.20 22.91 -15.04
N THR A 472 -7.90 21.94 -15.64
CA THR A 472 -8.87 21.10 -14.93
C THR A 472 -8.23 19.77 -14.53
N SER A 473 -8.45 19.35 -13.28
CA SER A 473 -8.02 18.05 -12.77
C SER A 473 -8.80 16.92 -13.46
N SER A 474 -8.15 15.78 -13.62
CA SER A 474 -8.79 14.58 -14.19
C SER A 474 -9.77 13.90 -13.22
N ASP A 475 -9.58 14.09 -11.91
CA ASP A 475 -10.12 13.19 -10.89
C ASP A 475 -10.50 13.88 -9.56
N ILE A 476 -9.91 15.05 -9.23
CA ILE A 476 -10.30 15.81 -8.04
C ILE A 476 -11.64 16.51 -8.27
N VAL A 477 -12.57 16.33 -7.33
CA VAL A 477 -13.92 16.92 -7.39
C VAL A 477 -14.15 17.89 -6.25
N ARG A 478 -14.63 19.09 -6.58
CA ARG A 478 -15.12 20.10 -5.65
C ARG A 478 -16.64 20.09 -5.60
N PHE A 479 -17.18 19.75 -4.44
CA PHE A 479 -18.60 19.88 -4.11
C PHE A 479 -18.87 21.20 -3.42
N SER A 480 -19.94 21.89 -3.80
CA SER A 480 -20.39 23.10 -3.12
C SER A 480 -21.88 23.06 -2.85
N ALA A 481 -22.27 23.64 -1.71
CA ALA A 481 -23.67 23.90 -1.41
C ALA A 481 -24.30 24.86 -2.45
N GLY A 482 -25.63 24.86 -2.57
CA GLY A 482 -26.34 25.65 -3.57
C GLY A 482 -26.15 27.18 -3.43
N ASP A 483 -25.74 27.64 -2.26
CA ASP A 483 -25.38 29.03 -1.96
C ASP A 483 -23.90 29.37 -2.26
N GLY A 484 -23.11 28.38 -2.68
CA GLY A 484 -21.68 28.52 -2.99
C GLY A 484 -20.78 28.75 -1.78
N GLY A 485 -21.30 28.69 -0.56
CA GLY A 485 -20.54 28.92 0.67
C GLY A 485 -19.62 27.76 0.98
N ARG A 486 -20.17 26.69 1.55
CA ARG A 486 -19.40 25.52 1.97
C ARG A 486 -18.84 24.73 0.80
N GLN A 487 -17.57 24.36 0.89
CA GLN A 487 -16.87 23.53 -0.10
C GLN A 487 -16.41 22.22 0.52
N VAL A 488 -16.46 21.13 -0.25
CA VAL A 488 -15.79 19.87 0.08
C VAL A 488 -15.00 19.41 -1.13
N LEU A 489 -13.71 19.17 -0.95
CA LEU A 489 -12.81 18.65 -1.96
C LEU A 489 -12.66 17.14 -1.76
N TYR A 490 -12.94 16.35 -2.80
CA TYR A 490 -12.64 14.94 -2.86
C TYR A 490 -11.35 14.74 -3.66
N ILE A 491 -10.32 14.20 -3.01
CA ILE A 491 -9.03 13.87 -3.60
C ILE A 491 -8.88 12.35 -3.55
N PRO A 492 -9.05 11.64 -4.69
CA PRO A 492 -8.82 10.20 -4.74
C PRO A 492 -7.42 9.83 -4.25
N GLY A 493 -7.32 8.82 -3.38
CA GLY A 493 -6.03 8.34 -2.84
C GLY A 493 -5.46 9.12 -1.65
N ALA A 494 -6.09 10.23 -1.23
CA ALA A 494 -5.71 10.94 -0.02
C ALA A 494 -6.36 10.35 1.25
N GLU A 495 -5.71 10.51 2.41
CA GLU A 495 -6.27 10.19 3.74
C GLU A 495 -6.13 11.40 4.70
N PRO A 496 -7.19 12.15 4.99
CA PRO A 496 -8.57 11.94 4.57
C PRO A 496 -8.81 12.26 3.08
N ALA A 497 -9.71 11.49 2.45
CA ALA A 497 -10.08 11.69 1.05
C ALA A 497 -10.98 12.91 0.81
N PHE A 498 -11.69 13.35 1.86
CA PHE A 498 -12.57 14.52 1.83
C PHE A 498 -12.02 15.63 2.72
N LEU A 499 -11.77 16.81 2.14
CA LEU A 499 -11.35 18.01 2.85
C LEU A 499 -12.47 19.05 2.80
N ARG A 500 -12.91 19.54 3.96
CA ARG A 500 -13.98 20.54 4.06
C ARG A 500 -13.44 21.96 4.19
N PHE A 501 -14.15 22.93 3.64
CA PHE A 501 -13.80 24.34 3.76
C PHE A 501 -15.06 25.19 3.95
N ASP A 502 -15.00 26.17 4.84
CA ASP A 502 -16.13 27.05 5.13
C ASP A 502 -16.45 27.99 3.96
N SER A 503 -15.49 28.24 3.07
CA SER A 503 -15.66 29.10 1.90
C SER A 503 -14.72 28.74 0.74
N ALA A 504 -15.04 29.22 -0.46
CA ALA A 504 -14.15 29.11 -1.62
C ALA A 504 -12.79 29.80 -1.39
N GLN A 505 -12.75 30.90 -0.63
CA GLN A 505 -11.50 31.59 -0.30
C GLN A 505 -10.60 30.76 0.63
N LYS A 506 -11.19 29.98 1.54
CA LYS A 506 -10.43 29.07 2.42
C LYS A 506 -9.82 27.91 1.63
N LEU A 507 -10.57 27.36 0.68
CA LEU A 507 -10.05 26.35 -0.26
C LEU A 507 -8.90 26.92 -1.11
N GLU A 508 -9.05 28.13 -1.64
CA GLU A 508 -8.01 28.82 -2.42
C GLU A 508 -6.74 29.05 -1.60
N GLN A 509 -6.87 29.51 -0.35
CA GLN A 509 -5.73 29.66 0.55
C GLN A 509 -5.03 28.32 0.80
N TRP A 510 -5.79 27.25 1.03
CA TRP A 510 -5.24 25.92 1.21
C TRP A 510 -4.46 25.44 -0.02
N LEU A 511 -4.94 25.68 -1.24
CA LEU A 511 -4.22 25.34 -2.47
C LEU A 511 -2.90 26.11 -2.60
N ILE A 512 -2.89 27.39 -2.24
CA ILE A 512 -1.67 28.22 -2.20
C ILE A 512 -0.67 27.64 -1.20
N ASP A 513 -1.15 27.18 -0.04
CA ASP A 513 -0.29 26.58 0.98
C ASP A 513 0.29 25.24 0.51
N GLN A 514 -0.46 24.45 -0.25
CA GLN A 514 0.06 23.22 -0.87
C GLN A 514 1.13 23.53 -1.93
N ALA A 515 0.96 24.61 -2.70
CA ALA A 515 1.92 25.00 -3.73
C ALA A 515 3.29 25.42 -3.15
N LYS A 516 3.35 25.87 -1.89
CA LYS A 516 4.59 26.31 -1.22
C LYS A 516 5.55 25.18 -0.89
N ASP A 517 5.02 23.98 -0.65
CA ASP A 517 5.84 22.80 -0.41
C ASP A 517 6.07 22.07 -1.74
N PRO A 518 7.34 21.85 -2.17
CA PRO A 518 7.63 21.19 -3.44
C PRO A 518 7.01 19.79 -3.59
N LYS A 519 6.90 19.02 -2.49
CA LYS A 519 6.30 17.69 -2.50
C LYS A 519 4.78 17.76 -2.63
N LYS A 520 4.13 18.57 -1.77
CA LYS A 520 2.68 18.80 -1.83
C LYS A 520 2.24 19.36 -3.20
N SER A 521 3.07 20.24 -3.77
CA SER A 521 2.86 20.83 -5.10
C SER A 521 2.94 19.77 -6.20
N GLU A 522 3.93 18.89 -6.17
CA GLU A 522 4.06 17.76 -7.11
C GLU A 522 2.90 16.76 -6.96
N ALA A 523 2.54 16.43 -5.71
CA ALA A 523 1.39 15.58 -5.39
C ALA A 523 0.09 16.15 -5.98
N LEU A 524 -0.16 17.45 -5.79
CA LEU A 524 -1.31 18.15 -6.38
C LEU A 524 -1.26 18.16 -7.92
N ALA A 525 -0.10 18.49 -8.51
CA ALA A 525 0.09 18.51 -9.97
C ALA A 525 -0.13 17.12 -10.59
N SER A 526 0.10 16.04 -9.83
CA SER A 526 -0.10 14.67 -10.29
C SER A 526 -1.56 14.29 -10.55
N HIS A 527 -2.53 15.13 -10.14
CA HIS A 527 -3.96 14.97 -10.47
C HIS A 527 -4.39 15.69 -11.76
N PHE A 528 -3.43 16.22 -12.52
CA PHE A 528 -3.65 16.90 -13.79
C PHE A 528 -2.94 16.16 -14.93
N PRO A 529 -3.49 16.20 -16.16
CA PRO A 529 -2.80 15.71 -17.35
C PRO A 529 -1.39 16.29 -17.48
N MET A 530 -0.42 15.46 -17.87
CA MET A 530 0.98 15.86 -17.98
C MET A 530 1.18 17.00 -19.00
N ILE A 531 0.34 17.03 -20.04
CA ILE A 531 0.34 18.09 -21.05
C ILE A 531 0.04 19.49 -20.47
N TYR A 532 -0.64 19.59 -19.32
CA TYR A 532 -0.91 20.87 -18.64
C TYR A 532 0.29 21.36 -17.84
N ARG A 533 1.20 20.47 -17.44
CA ARG A 533 2.31 20.81 -16.56
C ARG A 533 3.41 21.61 -17.24
N GLN A 534 3.59 21.40 -18.56
CA GLN A 534 4.65 22.00 -19.34
C GLN A 534 4.30 23.42 -19.81
N ASP A 535 5.27 24.33 -19.75
CA ASP A 535 5.17 25.65 -20.39
C ASP A 535 5.05 25.49 -21.90
N GLN A 536 4.15 26.27 -22.52
CA GLN A 536 3.89 26.16 -23.95
C GLN A 536 4.66 27.24 -24.72
N THR A 537 5.51 26.83 -25.67
CA THR A 537 6.02 27.77 -26.69
C THR A 537 4.89 28.14 -27.65
N ALA A 538 4.52 29.42 -27.65
CA ALA A 538 3.47 30.02 -28.47
C ALA A 538 3.70 29.74 -29.97
N GLY A 539 3.08 28.66 -30.48
CA GLY A 539 3.13 28.28 -31.90
C GLY A 539 3.03 26.78 -32.16
N PHE A 540 3.57 25.93 -31.28
CA PHE A 540 3.61 24.48 -31.49
C PHE A 540 2.46 23.74 -30.81
N ALA A 541 2.18 24.01 -29.53
CA ALA A 541 1.08 23.39 -28.79
C ALA A 541 -0.30 23.70 -29.43
N ALA A 542 -0.52 24.91 -29.92
CA ALA A 542 -1.76 25.29 -30.62
C ALA A 542 -1.94 24.58 -31.99
N ARG A 543 -0.86 24.07 -32.60
CA ARG A 543 -0.90 23.29 -33.86
C ARG A 543 -0.98 21.78 -33.58
N ALA A 544 -0.23 21.27 -32.60
CA ALA A 544 -0.27 19.87 -32.18
C ALA A 544 -1.61 19.51 -31.50
N ALA A 545 -2.11 20.34 -30.58
CA ALA A 545 -3.41 20.15 -29.94
C ALA A 545 -4.58 20.22 -30.94
N LYS A 546 -4.48 21.02 -32.02
CA LYS A 546 -5.52 21.11 -33.06
C LYS A 546 -5.54 19.96 -34.07
N VAL A 547 -4.41 19.28 -34.29
CA VAL A 547 -4.26 18.27 -35.37
C VAL A 547 -4.11 16.85 -34.82
N LEU A 548 -3.41 16.66 -33.71
CA LEU A 548 -3.16 15.35 -33.10
C LEU A 548 -4.17 14.98 -31.99
N MET A 549 -4.79 15.97 -31.33
CA MET A 549 -5.72 15.74 -30.21
C MET A 549 -7.04 16.53 -30.36
N PRO A 550 -7.92 16.15 -31.32
CA PRO A 550 -9.13 16.91 -31.67
C PRO A 550 -10.11 17.16 -30.50
N LEU A 551 -10.00 16.40 -29.42
CA LEU A 551 -10.91 16.39 -28.28
C LEU A 551 -10.50 17.33 -27.13
N LEU A 552 -9.33 17.98 -27.17
CA LEU A 552 -8.92 18.99 -26.16
C LEU A 552 -9.36 20.42 -26.50
N TRP A 553 -10.19 20.63 -27.53
CA TRP A 553 -10.79 21.92 -27.89
C TRP A 553 -11.62 22.61 -26.79
N PHE A 554 -11.92 21.93 -25.67
CA PHE A 554 -12.61 22.51 -24.51
C PHE A 554 -11.68 23.14 -23.45
N THR A 555 -10.35 23.11 -23.66
CA THR A 555 -9.36 23.48 -22.63
C THR A 555 -8.45 24.60 -23.15
N HIS A 556 -7.96 25.47 -22.25
CA HIS A 556 -7.13 26.66 -22.57
C HIS A 556 -5.71 26.33 -23.10
N VAL A 557 -5.48 25.11 -23.62
CA VAL A 557 -4.21 24.66 -24.19
C VAL A 557 -3.87 25.53 -25.40
N GLY A 558 -2.99 26.52 -25.18
CA GLY A 558 -2.51 27.47 -26.18
C GLY A 558 -2.83 28.94 -25.89
N GLU A 559 -3.62 29.26 -24.85
CA GLU A 559 -3.94 30.64 -24.47
C GLU A 559 -2.97 31.23 -23.43
N THR A 560 -2.35 30.38 -22.60
CA THR A 560 -1.34 30.78 -21.62
C THR A 560 0.07 30.36 -22.05
N LYS A 561 1.06 31.22 -21.79
CA LYS A 561 2.48 30.88 -22.01
C LYS A 561 3.03 29.96 -20.92
N ASP A 562 2.49 30.10 -19.71
CA ASP A 562 2.89 29.35 -18.53
C ASP A 562 2.02 28.08 -18.39
N GLY A 563 2.66 26.96 -18.04
CA GLY A 563 2.00 25.70 -17.67
C GLY A 563 1.66 25.65 -16.18
N LEU A 564 0.95 24.60 -15.76
CA LEU A 564 0.48 24.41 -14.39
C LEU A 564 1.62 24.46 -13.37
N ASP A 565 2.78 23.85 -13.65
CA ASP A 565 3.92 23.84 -12.72
C ASP A 565 4.46 25.28 -12.49
N THR A 566 4.45 26.10 -13.53
CA THR A 566 4.81 27.52 -13.45
C THR A 566 3.75 28.32 -12.69
N HIS A 567 2.47 28.02 -12.90
CA HIS A 567 1.38 28.62 -12.11
C HIS A 567 1.45 28.24 -10.63
N LEU A 568 1.76 26.99 -10.28
CA LEU A 568 1.98 26.54 -8.91
C LEU A 568 3.13 27.29 -8.25
N LYS A 569 4.26 27.48 -8.94
CA LYS A 569 5.37 28.30 -8.45
C LYS A 569 4.97 29.76 -8.22
N LYS A 570 4.16 30.34 -9.11
CA LYS A 570 3.63 31.70 -8.95
C LYS A 570 2.64 31.82 -7.80
N MET A 571 1.84 30.77 -7.53
CA MET A 571 1.01 30.69 -6.33
C MET A 571 1.86 30.70 -5.06
N ALA A 572 2.91 29.86 -5.04
CA ALA A 572 3.84 29.78 -3.91
C ALA A 572 4.57 31.09 -3.62
N SER A 573 4.98 31.82 -4.66
CA SER A 573 5.70 33.10 -4.53
C SER A 573 4.78 34.32 -4.34
N GLY A 574 3.45 34.16 -4.48
CA GLY A 574 2.49 35.26 -4.44
C GLY A 574 2.50 36.15 -5.70
N GLU A 575 3.13 35.70 -6.79
CA GLU A 575 3.21 36.40 -8.07
C GLU A 575 2.02 36.13 -9.01
N LEU A 576 1.11 35.25 -8.57
CA LEU A 576 -0.08 34.88 -9.30
C LEU A 576 -1.03 36.06 -9.50
N LYS A 577 -1.56 36.21 -10.72
CA LYS A 577 -2.57 37.24 -11.06
C LYS A 577 -3.94 36.60 -11.21
N GLY A 578 -4.93 37.10 -10.46
CA GLY A 578 -6.30 36.58 -10.47
C GLY A 578 -6.52 35.47 -9.44
N PRO A 579 -7.75 34.96 -9.30
CA PRO A 579 -8.05 33.87 -8.37
C PRO A 579 -7.37 32.58 -8.80
N ALA A 580 -6.85 31.80 -7.85
CA ALA A 580 -6.24 30.49 -8.07
C ALA A 580 -7.24 29.50 -8.69
N ILE A 581 -8.51 29.58 -8.27
CA ILE A 581 -9.57 28.73 -8.78
C ILE A 581 -10.36 29.46 -9.86
N ASP A 582 -10.47 28.82 -11.03
CA ASP A 582 -11.36 29.24 -12.10
C ASP A 582 -12.50 28.24 -12.28
N ALA A 583 -13.74 28.65 -11.98
CA ALA A 583 -14.92 27.81 -12.13
C ALA A 583 -15.44 27.75 -13.58
N SER A 584 -14.83 28.48 -14.52
CA SER A 584 -15.17 28.37 -15.94
C SER A 584 -14.96 26.93 -16.42
N HIS A 585 -15.94 26.36 -17.12
CA HIS A 585 -15.88 25.03 -17.75
C HIS A 585 -15.66 23.80 -16.85
N SER A 586 -15.61 23.94 -15.53
CA SER A 586 -15.38 22.81 -14.61
C SER A 586 -16.66 22.13 -14.10
N LYS A 587 -17.84 22.66 -14.41
CA LYS A 587 -19.13 22.17 -13.89
C LYS A 587 -19.50 20.79 -14.45
N ILE A 588 -19.81 19.87 -13.54
CA ILE A 588 -20.27 18.51 -13.87
C ILE A 588 -21.80 18.50 -13.81
N THR A 589 -22.45 18.28 -14.96
CA THR A 589 -23.93 18.25 -15.08
C THR A 589 -24.50 16.85 -15.34
N GLY A 590 -23.68 15.93 -15.85
CA GLY A 590 -24.04 14.54 -16.07
C GLY A 590 -23.92 13.70 -14.80
N ASP A 591 -23.86 12.37 -14.98
CA ASP A 591 -23.45 11.46 -13.93
C ASP A 591 -21.97 11.73 -13.57
N LEU A 592 -21.68 11.78 -12.27
CA LEU A 592 -20.36 12.16 -11.76
C LEU A 592 -19.26 11.21 -12.27
N PHE A 593 -19.47 9.91 -12.12
CA PHE A 593 -18.44 8.91 -12.41
C PHE A 593 -18.30 8.60 -13.89
N THR A 594 -19.36 8.78 -14.68
CA THR A 594 -19.27 8.81 -16.14
C THR A 594 -18.33 9.93 -16.60
N THR A 595 -18.45 11.11 -16.00
CA THR A 595 -17.58 12.26 -16.30
C THR A 595 -16.14 11.95 -15.88
N LEU A 596 -15.92 11.48 -14.64
CA LEU A 596 -14.58 11.13 -14.13
C LEU A 596 -13.91 10.00 -14.94
N ALA A 597 -14.67 8.99 -15.38
CA ALA A 597 -14.13 7.94 -16.23
C ALA A 597 -13.72 8.48 -17.60
N THR A 598 -14.51 9.38 -18.18
CA THR A 598 -14.19 10.02 -19.47
C THR A 598 -12.93 10.88 -19.37
N THR A 599 -12.83 11.74 -18.33
CA THR A 599 -11.64 12.57 -18.11
C THR A 599 -10.41 11.73 -17.79
N THR A 600 -10.57 10.62 -17.06
CA THR A 600 -9.49 9.66 -16.83
C THR A 600 -9.05 9.00 -18.13
N GLN A 601 -9.97 8.55 -18.98
CA GLN A 601 -9.65 7.97 -20.29
C GLN A 601 -8.85 8.92 -21.16
N GLU A 602 -9.30 10.17 -21.25
CA GLU A 602 -8.64 11.23 -22.01
C GLU A 602 -7.24 11.52 -21.46
N ARG A 603 -7.14 11.59 -20.12
CA ARG A 603 -5.85 11.73 -19.45
C ARG A 603 -4.94 10.56 -19.79
N MET A 604 -5.36 9.31 -19.61
CA MET A 604 -4.55 8.11 -19.90
C MET A 604 -3.97 8.14 -21.33
N LYS A 605 -4.76 8.56 -22.32
CA LYS A 605 -4.32 8.70 -23.71
C LYS A 605 -3.29 9.83 -23.87
N SER A 606 -3.63 11.02 -23.36
CA SER A 606 -2.74 12.19 -23.45
C SER A 606 -1.41 11.94 -22.75
N ASP A 607 -1.46 11.34 -21.58
CA ASP A 607 -0.32 11.01 -20.74
C ASP A 607 0.56 9.94 -21.40
N ALA A 608 -0.05 8.93 -22.02
CA ALA A 608 0.66 7.95 -22.83
C ALA A 608 1.33 8.60 -24.05
N ASP A 609 0.66 9.50 -24.77
CA ASP A 609 1.24 10.19 -25.93
C ASP A 609 2.40 11.12 -25.56
N VAL A 610 2.34 11.79 -24.40
CA VAL A 610 3.43 12.64 -23.91
C VAL A 610 4.66 11.81 -23.53
N VAL A 611 4.44 10.64 -22.92
CA VAL A 611 5.52 9.86 -22.31
C VAL A 611 6.08 8.80 -23.27
N ILE A 612 5.24 8.22 -24.11
CA ILE A 612 5.59 7.17 -25.06
C ILE A 612 5.71 7.80 -26.44
N LYS A 613 6.84 8.46 -26.71
CA LYS A 613 7.10 9.02 -28.05
C LYS A 613 7.66 7.96 -29.00
N SER A 614 6.95 7.72 -30.11
CA SER A 614 7.43 6.91 -31.22
C SER A 614 8.67 7.53 -31.90
N ASN A 615 9.49 6.68 -32.52
CA ASN A 615 10.72 7.05 -33.22
C ASN A 615 10.48 7.95 -34.46
N SER A 616 9.21 8.22 -34.83
CA SER A 616 8.79 8.93 -36.05
C SER A 616 8.56 10.44 -35.92
N GLU A 617 8.65 11.05 -34.73
CA GLU A 617 8.48 12.51 -34.59
C GLU A 617 9.82 13.29 -34.66
N GLU A 618 9.87 14.35 -35.48
CA GLU A 618 11.08 15.15 -35.82
C GLU A 618 11.50 16.22 -34.78
N THR A 619 10.98 16.21 -33.55
CA THR A 619 11.42 17.16 -32.50
C THR A 619 11.71 16.45 -31.18
N ARG A 620 12.98 16.06 -31.03
CA ARG A 620 13.51 15.20 -29.95
C ARG A 620 14.20 15.95 -28.80
N ASP A 621 14.19 17.28 -28.79
CA ASP A 621 15.05 18.11 -27.93
C ASP A 621 14.49 18.46 -26.54
N THR A 622 13.41 17.84 -26.07
CA THR A 622 12.82 18.22 -24.77
C THR A 622 12.33 17.00 -24.01
N TRP A 623 13.27 16.17 -23.58
CA TRP A 623 12.99 15.14 -22.58
C TRP A 623 13.88 15.39 -21.36
N LEU A 624 13.30 16.00 -20.32
CA LEU A 624 13.97 16.21 -19.04
C LEU A 624 13.48 15.17 -18.01
N ASN A 625 14.45 14.35 -17.60
CA ASN A 625 14.70 13.78 -16.29
C ASN A 625 13.79 12.75 -15.58
N ASP A 626 12.52 12.51 -15.92
CA ASP A 626 11.69 11.58 -15.12
C ASP A 626 11.20 10.33 -15.88
N ILE A 627 11.95 9.23 -15.74
CA ILE A 627 11.56 7.86 -16.15
C ILE A 627 10.41 7.33 -15.30
N THR A 628 10.29 7.85 -14.08
CA THR A 628 9.26 7.60 -13.07
C THR A 628 7.84 7.78 -13.60
N VAL A 629 7.67 8.59 -14.65
CA VAL A 629 6.35 8.90 -15.20
C VAL A 629 5.77 7.67 -15.93
N ALA A 630 6.54 7.01 -16.82
CA ALA A 630 6.05 5.91 -17.66
C ALA A 630 5.46 4.72 -16.88
N ALA A 631 6.10 4.34 -15.77
CA ALA A 631 5.70 3.19 -14.97
C ALA A 631 4.50 3.46 -14.03
N GLY A 632 4.18 4.74 -13.77
CA GLY A 632 3.14 5.15 -12.83
C GLY A 632 1.91 5.84 -13.44
N LEU A 633 1.95 6.27 -14.72
CA LEU A 633 0.86 7.09 -15.31
C LEU A 633 -0.52 6.47 -15.18
N LEU A 634 -0.62 5.15 -15.35
CA LEU A 634 -1.91 4.45 -15.36
C LEU A 634 -2.23 3.84 -13.99
N ALA A 635 -1.21 3.53 -13.17
CA ALA A 635 -1.39 3.04 -11.80
C ALA A 635 -1.91 4.14 -10.85
N LYS A 636 -1.53 5.41 -11.07
CA LYS A 636 -2.09 6.57 -10.35
C LYS A 636 -3.55 6.85 -10.72
N LEU A 637 -3.98 6.34 -11.87
CA LEU A 637 -5.35 6.40 -12.36
C LEU A 637 -6.11 5.11 -12.07
N ALA A 638 -5.54 4.21 -11.26
CA ALA A 638 -6.15 2.96 -10.86
C ALA A 638 -6.77 3.13 -9.46
N PRO A 639 -8.07 3.42 -9.36
CA PRO A 639 -8.75 3.78 -8.11
C PRO A 639 -8.81 2.64 -7.08
N ILE A 640 -8.52 1.40 -7.50
CA ILE A 640 -8.54 0.19 -6.68
C ILE A 640 -7.14 -0.43 -6.53
N ALA A 641 -6.07 0.27 -6.94
CA ALA A 641 -4.74 -0.34 -7.08
C ALA A 641 -4.07 -0.72 -5.77
N ALA A 642 -4.25 0.00 -4.66
CA ALA A 642 -3.57 -0.38 -3.42
C ALA A 642 -3.91 -1.81 -2.95
N PRO A 643 -5.20 -2.25 -2.96
CA PRO A 643 -5.57 -3.62 -2.58
C PRO A 643 -5.31 -4.73 -3.62
N VAL A 644 -5.50 -4.47 -4.93
CA VAL A 644 -5.46 -5.52 -5.97
C VAL A 644 -4.16 -5.50 -6.78
N ALA A 645 -3.53 -4.33 -6.94
CA ALA A 645 -2.31 -4.19 -7.71
C ALA A 645 -1.04 -4.56 -6.94
N ALA A 646 -1.12 -4.88 -5.64
CA ALA A 646 0.00 -5.48 -4.90
C ALA A 646 0.51 -6.76 -5.58
N VAL A 647 -0.37 -7.51 -6.26
CA VAL A 647 -0.03 -8.68 -7.07
C VAL A 647 0.64 -8.29 -8.41
N ALA A 648 0.32 -7.12 -8.98
CA ALA A 648 0.75 -6.70 -10.31
C ALA A 648 1.96 -5.73 -10.33
N VAL A 649 2.26 -5.04 -9.23
CA VAL A 649 3.27 -3.95 -9.15
C VAL A 649 4.65 -4.45 -8.64
N VAL A 650 4.89 -5.77 -8.58
CA VAL A 650 6.18 -6.32 -8.09
C VAL A 650 7.39 -6.04 -9.02
N THR A 651 7.23 -5.29 -10.11
CA THR A 651 8.36 -4.94 -11.00
C THR A 651 9.13 -3.71 -10.51
N GLY A 652 10.01 -3.90 -9.51
CA GLY A 652 11.37 -3.33 -9.51
C GLY A 652 11.60 -1.81 -9.43
N LEU A 653 10.66 -1.00 -8.93
CA LEU A 653 10.82 0.48 -8.84
C LEU A 653 11.46 1.00 -7.55
N THR A 654 12.01 0.16 -6.68
CA THR A 654 12.51 0.62 -5.37
C THR A 654 13.77 1.49 -5.41
N GLU A 655 14.44 1.65 -6.56
CA GLU A 655 15.78 2.27 -6.60
C GLU A 655 15.95 3.56 -7.42
N LEU A 656 14.96 4.03 -8.20
CA LEU A 656 15.18 5.18 -9.10
C LEU A 656 14.09 6.28 -9.09
N ALA A 657 13.23 6.32 -8.08
CA ALA A 657 12.49 7.53 -7.73
C ALA A 657 13.09 8.08 -6.44
N LEU A 658 13.36 9.38 -6.40
CA LEU A 658 13.89 10.16 -5.28
C LEU A 658 13.61 9.53 -3.90
N GLY A 659 14.68 9.34 -3.13
CA GLY A 659 14.62 8.71 -1.81
C GLY A 659 13.56 9.31 -0.89
N ALA A 660 12.95 8.41 -0.12
CA ALA A 660 11.79 8.59 0.75
C ALA A 660 10.44 8.53 0.04
N GLU A 661 9.95 7.30 -0.16
CA GLU A 661 8.70 6.89 0.50
C GLU A 661 8.57 5.38 0.57
N LYS A 662 8.64 4.87 1.81
CA LYS A 662 8.36 3.49 2.18
C LYS A 662 6.87 3.26 1.93
N THR A 663 6.47 2.84 0.73
CA THR A 663 5.05 2.80 0.36
C THR A 663 4.43 1.43 0.66
N SER A 664 3.60 1.45 1.70
CA SER A 664 2.63 0.44 2.14
C SER A 664 3.22 -0.78 2.88
N SER A 665 3.03 -0.78 4.20
CA SER A 665 3.78 -1.53 5.20
C SER A 665 3.66 -3.07 5.08
N GLY A 666 4.73 -3.65 4.56
CA GLY A 666 5.14 -5.04 4.69
C GLY A 666 6.62 -5.15 4.33
N ASP A 667 7.42 -5.79 5.19
CA ASP A 667 8.84 -6.06 4.95
C ASP A 667 9.01 -7.08 3.80
N THR A 668 7.94 -7.82 3.47
CA THR A 668 7.88 -8.77 2.37
C THR A 668 6.75 -8.45 1.38
N VAL A 669 6.84 -8.99 0.16
CA VAL A 669 5.77 -8.91 -0.86
C VAL A 669 4.47 -9.52 -0.34
N GLN A 670 4.55 -10.59 0.45
CA GLN A 670 3.39 -11.26 1.03
C GLN A 670 2.65 -10.35 2.02
N GLU A 671 3.36 -9.66 2.92
CA GLU A 671 2.73 -8.75 3.88
C GLU A 671 2.01 -7.59 3.19
N ARG A 672 2.54 -7.12 2.05
CA ARG A 672 1.89 -6.08 1.23
C ARG A 672 0.60 -6.60 0.60
N ASP A 673 0.61 -7.81 0.05
CA ASP A 673 -0.58 -8.44 -0.54
C ASP A 673 -1.67 -8.70 0.52
N GLU A 674 -1.28 -9.14 1.72
CA GLU A 674 -2.21 -9.35 2.82
C GLU A 674 -2.81 -8.03 3.35
N GLY A 675 -1.99 -6.98 3.51
CA GLY A 675 -2.47 -5.66 3.93
C GLY A 675 -3.41 -5.04 2.90
N ALA A 676 -3.04 -5.16 1.62
CA ALA A 676 -3.83 -4.78 0.46
C ALA A 676 -5.19 -5.48 0.47
N SER A 677 -5.24 -6.81 0.56
CA SER A 677 -6.51 -7.54 0.62
C SER A 677 -7.36 -7.17 1.84
N LYS A 678 -6.77 -6.97 3.02
CA LYS A 678 -7.52 -6.55 4.22
C LYS A 678 -8.18 -5.19 4.04
N ALA A 679 -7.49 -4.24 3.41
CA ALA A 679 -8.08 -2.94 3.07
C ALA A 679 -9.27 -3.10 2.12
N PHE A 680 -9.14 -3.99 1.11
CA PHE A 680 -10.24 -4.30 0.20
C PHE A 680 -11.43 -4.95 0.90
N ASP A 681 -11.18 -5.91 1.79
CA ASP A 681 -12.23 -6.55 2.57
C ASP A 681 -12.92 -5.54 3.49
N GLY A 682 -12.19 -4.58 4.04
CA GLY A 682 -12.74 -3.43 4.77
C GLY A 682 -13.68 -2.58 3.90
N LEU A 683 -13.31 -2.32 2.65
CA LEU A 683 -14.17 -1.68 1.66
C LEU A 683 -15.44 -2.48 1.41
N LEU A 684 -15.30 -3.78 1.11
CA LEU A 684 -16.43 -4.65 0.84
C LEU A 684 -17.40 -4.70 2.02
N ASN A 685 -16.87 -4.82 3.23
CA ASN A 685 -17.68 -4.83 4.45
C ASN A 685 -18.41 -3.51 4.68
N THR A 686 -17.78 -2.37 4.39
CA THR A 686 -18.39 -1.05 4.56
C THR A 686 -19.51 -0.78 3.55
N LEU A 687 -19.38 -1.29 2.32
CA LEU A 687 -20.36 -1.09 1.26
C LEU A 687 -21.51 -2.09 1.32
N PHE A 688 -21.22 -3.36 1.56
CA PHE A 688 -22.16 -4.45 1.30
C PHE A 688 -22.75 -5.09 2.57
N SER A 689 -22.18 -4.89 3.76
CA SER A 689 -22.67 -5.56 4.97
C SER A 689 -23.88 -4.85 5.62
N VAL A 690 -24.82 -5.64 6.14
CA VAL A 690 -25.96 -5.15 6.94
C VAL A 690 -25.45 -4.68 8.31
N GLY A 691 -25.75 -3.44 8.71
CA GLY A 691 -25.46 -2.97 10.06
C GLY A 691 -23.97 -2.71 10.31
N ALA A 692 -23.23 -2.25 9.30
CA ALA A 692 -21.80 -1.97 9.32
C ALA A 692 -21.32 -0.90 10.35
N SER A 693 -22.13 -0.58 11.37
CA SER A 693 -21.71 0.12 12.60
C SER A 693 -20.91 -0.78 13.54
N SER A 694 -21.06 -2.10 13.44
CA SER A 694 -20.00 -3.00 13.88
C SER A 694 -19.11 -3.25 12.68
N VAL A 695 -17.97 -2.56 12.61
CA VAL A 695 -16.75 -3.29 12.28
C VAL A 695 -16.86 -4.55 13.16
N PRO A 696 -16.91 -5.78 12.63
CA PRO A 696 -16.54 -6.89 13.49
C PRO A 696 -15.18 -6.43 14.01
N GLU A 697 -15.09 -6.04 15.29
CA GLU A 697 -13.80 -5.92 15.95
C GLU A 697 -13.01 -7.11 15.44
N ASP A 698 -11.72 -6.92 15.14
CA ASP A 698 -10.87 -8.08 15.03
C ASP A 698 -11.25 -9.01 16.19
N PRO A 699 -11.89 -10.17 15.94
CA PRO A 699 -12.31 -11.02 17.05
C PRO A 699 -11.07 -11.60 17.76
N PHE A 700 -9.87 -11.23 17.29
CA PHE A 700 -8.55 -11.47 17.84
C PHE A 700 -7.88 -10.21 18.44
N ALA A 701 -8.58 -9.09 18.61
CA ALA A 701 -8.17 -8.09 19.59
C ALA A 701 -8.09 -8.80 20.94
N LEU A 702 -6.87 -8.92 21.48
CA LEU A 702 -6.70 -9.33 22.87
C LEU A 702 -7.55 -8.35 23.70
N PRO A 703 -8.31 -8.83 24.70
CA PRO A 703 -9.00 -7.92 25.60
C PRO A 703 -7.95 -6.92 26.11
N PRO A 704 -8.26 -5.60 26.21
CA PRO A 704 -7.40 -4.73 26.99
C PRO A 704 -7.18 -5.43 28.32
N GLU A 705 -5.91 -5.66 28.66
CA GLU A 705 -5.51 -6.25 29.91
C GLU A 705 -6.30 -5.48 30.97
N LYS A 706 -7.26 -6.15 31.62
CA LYS A 706 -7.98 -5.55 32.74
C LYS A 706 -6.89 -5.18 33.72
N GLU A 707 -6.56 -3.90 33.79
CA GLU A 707 -5.79 -3.35 34.89
C GLU A 707 -6.41 -3.93 36.14
N LEU A 708 -5.62 -4.77 36.82
CA LEU A 708 -5.94 -5.21 38.16
C LEU A 708 -6.24 -3.94 38.95
N PRO A 709 -7.40 -3.84 39.63
CA PRO A 709 -7.75 -2.62 40.33
C PRO A 709 -6.61 -2.24 41.27
N LEU A 710 -6.06 -1.04 41.10
CA LEU A 710 -5.08 -0.45 42.02
C LEU A 710 -5.65 -0.58 43.44
N GLY A 711 -5.01 -1.42 44.24
CA GLY A 711 -5.28 -1.51 45.66
C GLY A 711 -5.12 -0.13 46.31
N GLU A 712 -6.04 0.21 47.21
CA GLU A 712 -6.09 1.46 47.95
C GLU A 712 -4.72 1.83 48.58
N PRO A 713 -4.39 3.13 48.68
CA PRO A 713 -3.08 3.58 49.13
C PRO A 713 -2.90 3.35 50.63
N ILE A 714 -1.92 2.51 50.99
CA ILE A 714 -1.48 2.35 52.37
C ILE A 714 -0.59 3.54 52.74
N THR A 715 -1.01 4.29 53.75
CA THR A 715 -0.29 5.41 54.37
C THR A 715 1.07 5.00 54.94
N PRO A 716 2.12 5.84 54.83
CA PRO A 716 3.42 5.55 55.44
C PRO A 716 3.44 5.94 56.94
N THR A 717 4.07 5.11 57.77
CA THR A 717 4.44 5.42 59.16
C THR A 717 5.97 5.37 59.29
N PRO A 718 6.61 6.23 60.11
CA PRO A 718 7.95 6.75 59.83
C PRO A 718 9.12 5.96 60.46
N ALA A 719 10.31 6.37 60.02
CA ALA A 719 11.65 5.84 60.32
C ALA A 719 12.07 5.90 61.81
N ASN A 720 12.98 4.99 62.20
CA ASN A 720 13.89 5.14 63.34
C ASN A 720 15.32 4.64 62.99
N GLU A 721 16.24 5.60 62.97
CA GLU A 721 17.63 5.68 63.47
C GLU A 721 18.64 4.50 63.43
N VAL A 722 19.73 4.68 62.64
CA VAL A 722 21.14 5.05 63.04
C VAL A 722 21.77 4.22 64.21
N ALA A 723 23.02 3.70 64.25
CA ALA A 723 24.27 3.80 63.49
C ALA A 723 25.27 2.64 63.83
N GLU A 724 26.25 2.48 62.92
CA GLU A 724 27.62 1.88 62.90
C GLU A 724 28.30 1.27 64.16
N PRO A 725 29.20 0.27 63.93
CA PRO A 725 30.64 0.54 64.14
C PRO A 725 31.64 -0.09 63.11
N GLN A 726 32.78 0.60 62.91
CA GLN A 726 34.07 0.23 62.27
C GLN A 726 34.93 -0.74 63.15
N PRO A 727 36.18 -1.21 62.82
CA PRO A 727 36.95 -1.31 61.54
C PRO A 727 37.82 -2.63 61.32
N GLY A 728 38.13 -3.00 60.04
CA GLY A 728 39.32 -3.72 59.48
C GLY A 728 39.67 -5.20 59.85
N PRO A 729 40.58 -5.94 59.14
CA PRO A 729 41.24 -5.74 57.83
C PRO A 729 41.25 -6.96 56.84
N SER A 730 41.62 -6.66 55.59
CA SER A 730 42.33 -7.46 54.54
C SER A 730 41.73 -8.64 53.75
N GLU A 731 41.98 -8.52 52.43
CA GLU A 731 42.22 -9.51 51.36
C GLU A 731 41.07 -10.23 50.64
N GLY A 732 41.01 -10.00 49.31
CA GLY A 732 40.20 -10.79 48.38
C GLY A 732 39.84 -10.05 47.09
N THR A 733 40.77 -10.00 46.13
CA THR A 733 40.69 -9.45 44.77
C THR A 733 39.35 -9.64 44.06
N ARG A 734 38.69 -8.53 43.67
CA ARG A 734 37.56 -8.51 42.71
C ARG A 734 37.99 -7.78 41.43
N ALA A 735 38.14 -8.54 40.35
CA ALA A 735 38.31 -8.01 39.00
C ALA A 735 37.00 -7.36 38.55
N GLY A 736 36.90 -6.04 38.64
CA GLY A 736 35.91 -5.23 37.93
C GLY A 736 36.47 -4.84 36.56
N LYS A 737 35.83 -5.29 35.47
CA LYS A 737 35.99 -4.63 34.17
C LYS A 737 35.16 -3.33 34.19
N PRO A 738 35.76 -2.18 33.81
CA PRO A 738 35.11 -0.88 33.89
C PRO A 738 34.02 -0.69 32.83
N ALA A 739 33.13 0.26 33.10
CA ALA A 739 32.17 0.81 32.16
C ALA A 739 32.81 1.11 30.79
N PRO A 740 32.13 0.87 29.66
CA PRO A 740 32.63 1.27 28.36
C PRO A 740 32.82 2.78 28.34
N GLN A 741 34.06 3.21 28.13
CA GLN A 741 34.38 4.58 27.76
C GLN A 741 33.68 4.91 26.42
N PRO A 742 33.37 6.19 26.15
CA PRO A 742 32.98 6.62 24.81
C PRO A 742 34.01 6.11 23.80
N LEU A 743 33.54 5.44 22.75
CA LEU A 743 34.39 5.05 21.63
C LEU A 743 35.10 6.31 21.10
N PRO A 744 36.43 6.29 20.87
CA PRO A 744 37.11 7.41 20.23
C PRO A 744 36.53 7.61 18.83
N ASP A 745 36.28 8.87 18.47
CA ASP A 745 35.96 9.24 17.09
C ASP A 745 36.99 8.62 16.13
N SER A 746 36.51 8.04 15.03
CA SER A 746 37.36 7.45 14.01
C SER A 746 38.27 8.52 13.40
N ARG A 747 39.51 8.60 13.88
CA ARG A 747 40.54 9.49 13.34
C ARG A 747 41.02 8.93 11.99
N SER A 748 40.68 9.60 10.89
CA SER A 748 41.34 9.38 9.59
C SER A 748 42.86 9.59 9.75
N LEU A 749 43.64 8.57 9.33
CA LEU A 749 45.05 8.31 9.67
C LEU A 749 46.08 9.23 9.00
N ILE A 750 45.67 10.30 8.32
CA ILE A 750 46.59 11.24 7.65
C ILE A 750 46.77 12.49 8.53
N PRO A 751 47.97 12.75 9.08
CA PRO A 751 48.26 14.04 9.71
C PRO A 751 48.35 15.09 8.60
N LEU A 752 47.35 15.99 8.52
CA LEU A 752 47.30 17.03 7.49
C LEU A 752 48.26 18.17 7.81
N ALA A 753 48.61 18.40 9.07
CA ALA A 753 49.47 19.51 9.46
C ALA A 753 50.81 19.57 8.69
N LYS A 754 51.33 18.42 8.24
CA LYS A 754 52.56 18.31 7.43
C LYS A 754 52.40 18.63 5.93
N TYR A 755 51.17 18.72 5.44
CA TYR A 755 50.84 19.06 4.04
C TYR A 755 50.27 20.47 3.91
N ALA A 756 50.24 21.24 4.99
CA ALA A 756 49.84 22.64 4.94
C ALA A 756 50.82 23.41 4.06
N VAL A 757 50.28 24.30 3.22
CA VAL A 757 51.11 25.13 2.34
C VAL A 757 51.95 26.09 3.20
N PRO A 758 53.30 26.06 3.09
CA PRO A 758 54.16 26.99 3.82
C PRO A 758 53.77 28.44 3.50
N GLU A 759 53.63 29.28 4.52
CA GLU A 759 53.16 30.67 4.39
C GLU A 759 51.84 30.82 3.61
N GLY A 760 50.97 29.79 3.61
CA GLY A 760 49.76 29.75 2.79
C GLY A 760 48.80 30.93 3.01
N GLU A 761 48.80 31.53 4.20
CA GLU A 761 48.03 32.75 4.49
C GLU A 761 48.53 33.99 3.75
N ALA A 762 49.84 34.11 3.55
CA ALA A 762 50.43 35.16 2.72
C ALA A 762 50.16 34.88 1.22
N LEU A 763 50.13 33.60 0.83
CA LEU A 763 49.89 33.15 -0.54
C LEU A 763 48.46 33.48 -1.03
N ILE A 764 47.44 33.24 -0.21
CA ILE A 764 46.04 33.49 -0.58
C ILE A 764 45.59 34.95 -0.38
N LYS A 765 46.44 35.82 0.16
CA LYS A 765 46.11 37.21 0.50
C LYS A 765 45.57 38.02 -0.69
N ASN A 766 46.04 37.71 -1.89
CA ASN A 766 45.63 38.35 -3.15
C ASN A 766 44.84 37.41 -4.09
N ALA A 767 44.43 36.23 -3.61
CA ALA A 767 43.71 35.24 -4.41
C ALA A 767 42.20 35.54 -4.47
N THR A 768 41.55 35.20 -5.57
CA THR A 768 40.10 35.34 -5.70
C THR A 768 39.39 34.24 -4.90
N ARG A 769 38.57 34.61 -3.92
CA ARG A 769 37.79 33.69 -3.09
C ARG A 769 36.36 33.58 -3.62
N ASP A 770 35.83 32.36 -3.74
CA ASP A 770 34.43 32.12 -4.09
C ASP A 770 33.49 31.99 -2.87
N ALA A 771 32.20 31.79 -3.14
CA ALA A 771 31.14 31.65 -2.13
C ALA A 771 31.31 30.43 -1.20
N LEU A 772 32.07 29.41 -1.61
CA LEU A 772 32.38 28.22 -0.81
C LEU A 772 33.73 28.34 -0.09
N GLY A 773 34.43 29.47 -0.23
CA GLY A 773 35.70 29.72 0.44
C GLY A 773 36.93 29.12 -0.25
N VAL A 774 36.83 28.82 -1.56
CA VAL A 774 37.97 28.36 -2.36
C VAL A 774 38.71 29.55 -2.96
N TYR A 775 40.01 29.63 -2.68
CA TYR A 775 40.94 30.65 -3.15
C TYR A 775 41.61 30.20 -4.45
N ARG A 776 41.50 30.99 -5.50
CA ARG A 776 42.10 30.72 -6.81
C ARG A 776 43.18 31.73 -7.12
N MET A 777 44.33 31.25 -7.56
CA MET A 777 45.39 32.10 -8.07
C MET A 777 46.16 31.39 -9.18
N THR A 778 46.81 32.18 -10.01
CA THR A 778 47.84 31.69 -10.92
C THR A 778 49.18 32.01 -10.28
N ASP A 779 50.04 31.02 -10.13
CA ASP A 779 51.37 31.25 -9.57
C ASP A 779 52.31 31.92 -10.59
N ASP A 780 53.50 32.25 -10.14
CA ASP A 780 54.60 32.87 -10.88
C ASP A 780 55.15 32.01 -12.03
N THR A 781 54.72 30.74 -12.13
CA THR A 781 55.00 29.85 -13.28
C THR A 781 53.85 29.81 -14.30
N GLY A 782 52.74 30.50 -14.04
CA GLY A 782 51.55 30.48 -14.89
C GLY A 782 50.59 29.32 -14.60
N ALA A 783 50.81 28.55 -13.53
CA ALA A 783 49.97 27.41 -13.19
C ALA A 783 48.77 27.84 -12.35
N PHE A 784 47.57 27.38 -12.74
CA PHE A 784 46.35 27.61 -11.99
C PHE A 784 46.30 26.72 -10.74
N ARG A 785 46.16 27.34 -9.56
CA ARG A 785 46.15 26.66 -8.27
C ARG A 785 44.93 27.06 -7.45
N GLN A 786 44.43 26.09 -6.69
CA GLN A 786 43.21 26.21 -5.90
C GLN A 786 43.50 25.81 -4.46
N PHE A 787 43.06 26.63 -3.52
CA PHE A 787 43.34 26.47 -2.10
C PHE A 787 42.08 26.63 -1.25
N VAL A 788 42.10 26.02 -0.07
CA VAL A 788 41.04 26.13 0.94
C VAL A 788 41.66 26.31 2.32
N ARG A 789 40.90 26.91 3.24
CA ARG A 789 41.23 26.86 4.67
C ARG A 789 40.58 25.66 5.31
N LEU A 790 41.32 24.96 6.16
CA LEU A 790 40.83 23.84 6.96
C LEU A 790 41.56 23.80 8.30
N THR A 791 40.83 23.63 9.40
CA THR A 791 41.39 23.35 10.71
C THR A 791 41.92 21.92 10.76
N ASP A 792 43.23 21.78 10.91
CA ASP A 792 43.92 20.48 10.94
C ASP A 792 43.75 19.76 12.28
N GLU A 793 44.34 18.57 12.41
CA GLU A 793 44.29 17.76 13.63
C GLU A 793 44.93 18.40 14.86
N THR A 794 45.67 19.51 14.69
CA THR A 794 46.27 20.28 15.78
C THR A 794 45.34 21.39 16.29
N GLY A 795 44.16 21.55 15.69
CA GLY A 795 43.20 22.61 16.03
C GLY A 795 43.59 23.97 15.45
N THR A 796 44.48 24.01 14.45
CA THR A 796 44.93 25.24 13.81
C THR A 796 44.39 25.32 12.38
N SER A 797 43.69 26.41 12.04
CA SER A 797 43.29 26.70 10.65
C SER A 797 44.54 26.97 9.80
N LYS A 798 44.73 26.16 8.75
CA LYS A 798 45.81 26.31 7.77
C LYS A 798 45.28 26.23 6.35
N VAL A 799 46.11 26.65 5.40
CA VAL A 799 45.77 26.64 3.97
C VAL A 799 46.30 25.37 3.33
N PHE A 800 45.44 24.70 2.57
CA PHE A 800 45.72 23.47 1.85
C PHE A 800 45.43 23.63 0.37
N GLU A 801 46.24 23.00 -0.48
CA GLU A 801 45.96 22.94 -1.91
C GLU A 801 44.99 21.81 -2.24
N ILE A 802 44.06 22.07 -3.15
CA ILE A 802 43.09 21.08 -3.64
C ILE A 802 43.35 20.74 -5.11
N SER A 803 42.86 19.58 -5.53
CA SER A 803 42.99 19.12 -6.91
C SER A 803 42.44 20.14 -7.91
N GLY A 804 43.21 20.42 -8.98
CA GLY A 804 42.79 21.25 -10.11
C GLY A 804 41.58 20.72 -10.90
N ARG A 805 41.05 19.53 -10.53
CA ARG A 805 39.79 18.98 -11.08
C ARG A 805 38.54 19.51 -10.38
N TYR A 806 38.67 20.22 -9.26
CA TYR A 806 37.56 20.81 -8.52
C TYR A 806 36.88 21.93 -9.33
N ARG A 807 35.56 21.81 -9.55
CA ARG A 807 34.75 22.83 -10.21
C ARG A 807 34.02 23.69 -9.19
N THR A 808 33.81 24.96 -9.54
CA THR A 808 33.09 25.91 -8.70
C THR A 808 31.68 25.39 -8.40
N GLY A 809 31.34 25.23 -7.12
CA GLY A 809 30.04 24.73 -6.68
C GLY A 809 30.03 23.25 -6.29
N ASP A 810 31.12 22.50 -6.52
CA ASP A 810 31.21 21.10 -6.11
C ASP A 810 31.12 20.99 -4.57
N SER A 811 30.32 20.02 -4.12
CA SER A 811 30.02 19.77 -2.70
C SER A 811 31.15 19.06 -1.93
N PHE A 812 32.24 18.72 -2.62
CA PHE A 812 33.45 18.14 -2.05
C PHE A 812 34.68 18.50 -2.88
N ALA A 813 35.86 18.49 -2.26
CA ALA A 813 37.15 18.67 -2.91
C ALA A 813 38.16 17.65 -2.37
N LYS A 814 39.27 17.44 -3.06
CA LYS A 814 40.35 16.54 -2.58
C LYS A 814 41.60 17.36 -2.30
N ILE A 815 42.09 17.35 -1.05
CA ILE A 815 43.40 17.92 -0.70
C ILE A 815 44.48 17.11 -1.42
N ILE A 816 45.49 17.79 -1.96
CA ILE A 816 46.63 17.14 -2.61
C ILE A 816 47.92 17.37 -1.82
N ASP A 817 48.84 16.44 -1.95
CA ASP A 817 50.22 16.61 -1.53
C ASP A 817 50.89 17.67 -2.42
N PRO A 818 51.49 18.74 -1.86
CA PRO A 818 52.06 19.83 -2.66
C PRO A 818 53.27 19.41 -3.49
N ASP A 819 54.02 18.38 -3.06
CA ASP A 819 55.23 17.93 -3.74
C ASP A 819 54.93 16.86 -4.79
N THR A 820 54.04 15.91 -4.46
CA THR A 820 53.73 14.76 -5.35
C THR A 820 52.47 14.94 -6.19
N ARG A 821 51.66 15.97 -5.90
CA ARG A 821 50.32 16.21 -6.48
C ARG A 821 49.32 15.07 -6.27
N ALA A 822 49.65 14.07 -5.45
CA ALA A 822 48.78 12.94 -5.13
C ALA A 822 47.63 13.39 -4.23
N GLY A 823 46.41 12.90 -4.50
CA GLY A 823 45.25 13.24 -3.67
C GLY A 823 45.26 12.52 -2.33
N LEU A 824 45.22 13.27 -1.23
CA LEU A 824 45.35 12.81 0.14
C LEU A 824 44.01 12.47 0.81
N THR A 825 43.07 13.40 0.86
CA THR A 825 41.79 13.20 1.56
C THR A 825 40.69 14.08 0.97
N VAL A 826 39.44 13.65 1.12
CA VAL A 826 38.25 14.39 0.67
C VAL A 826 37.78 15.31 1.79
N ILE A 827 37.42 16.52 1.39
CA ILE A 827 36.94 17.59 2.26
C ILE A 827 35.61 18.11 1.73
N THR A 828 34.79 18.64 2.62
CA THR A 828 33.48 19.23 2.30
C THR A 828 33.41 20.68 2.79
N PRO A 829 32.62 21.55 2.15
CA PRO A 829 32.40 22.92 2.64
C PRO A 829 31.86 22.89 4.07
N GLY A 830 32.47 23.65 4.97
CA GLY A 830 31.99 23.88 6.33
C GLY A 830 31.33 25.25 6.48
N ARG A 831 31.11 25.68 7.73
CA ARG A 831 30.54 27.00 8.02
C ARG A 831 31.55 28.11 7.72
N ASP A 832 31.04 29.28 7.32
CA ASP A 832 31.81 30.51 7.09
C ASP A 832 32.92 30.41 6.01
N GLY A 833 32.81 29.40 5.14
CA GLY A 833 33.74 29.10 4.05
C GLY A 833 35.12 28.62 4.53
N GLU A 834 35.14 27.96 5.69
CA GLU A 834 36.19 27.04 6.11
C GLU A 834 35.78 25.62 5.76
N TRP A 835 36.68 24.83 5.19
CA TRP A 835 36.44 23.45 4.78
C TRP A 835 36.77 22.49 5.92
N ALA A 836 36.04 21.38 6.00
CA ALA A 836 36.24 20.35 6.99
C ALA A 836 36.56 19.01 6.31
N ARG A 837 37.26 18.12 7.03
CA ARG A 837 37.42 16.73 6.58
C ARG A 837 36.04 16.11 6.45
N ALA A 838 35.82 15.36 5.36
CA ALA A 838 34.61 14.55 5.25
C ALA A 838 34.61 13.51 6.40
N PRO A 839 33.47 13.27 7.09
CA PRO A 839 33.41 12.26 8.13
C PRO A 839 33.76 10.87 7.55
N GLY A 840 34.67 10.18 8.24
CA GLY A 840 35.39 8.94 7.93
C GLY A 840 35.05 8.14 6.66
N ASP A 841 36.10 7.85 5.90
CA ASP A 841 36.19 6.80 4.88
C ASP A 841 35.55 5.49 5.38
N GLY A 842 34.39 5.11 4.83
CA GLY A 842 33.63 3.93 5.25
C GLY A 842 32.18 4.17 5.68
N ALA A 843 31.55 5.27 5.29
CA ALA A 843 30.10 5.42 5.23
C ALA A 843 29.76 6.43 4.13
N GLY A 844 28.74 6.12 3.32
CA GLY A 844 28.38 6.91 2.13
C GLY A 844 28.10 8.40 2.42
N LEU A 845 28.09 9.17 1.32
CA LEU A 845 27.83 10.61 1.16
C LEU A 845 26.48 11.14 1.74
N PHE A 846 26.02 10.68 2.91
CA PHE A 846 24.68 10.98 3.47
C PHE A 846 24.67 11.48 4.92
N ALA A 847 25.78 11.95 5.48
CA ALA A 847 25.84 12.32 6.91
C ALA A 847 25.35 13.74 7.28
N TRP A 848 24.94 14.59 6.34
CA TRP A 848 24.49 15.97 6.63
C TRP A 848 22.98 16.12 6.93
N LEU A 849 22.25 15.00 7.08
CA LEU A 849 20.84 14.95 7.51
C LEU A 849 20.66 14.45 8.96
N ARG A 850 21.36 15.03 9.95
CA ARG A 850 21.01 14.81 11.37
C ARG A 850 20.64 16.11 12.09
N ARG A 851 19.33 16.30 12.27
CA ARG A 851 18.71 17.13 13.33
C ARG A 851 18.99 16.50 14.71
N PRO A 852 18.92 17.28 15.81
CA PRO A 852 19.33 16.85 17.15
C PRO A 852 18.51 15.68 17.71
N VAL A 853 19.15 14.97 18.63
CA VAL A 853 18.70 13.77 19.35
C VAL A 853 17.27 13.93 19.90
N SER A 854 16.36 13.06 19.47
CA SER A 854 15.05 12.85 20.12
C SER A 854 15.20 11.95 21.36
N PRO A 855 14.39 12.17 22.42
CA PRO A 855 14.43 11.37 23.64
C PRO A 855 13.83 9.96 23.45
N THR A 856 14.17 9.10 24.40
CA THR A 856 13.87 7.68 24.65
C THR A 856 12.45 7.21 24.22
N PRO A 857 12.26 5.93 23.83
CA PRO A 857 11.03 5.43 23.20
C PRO A 857 9.83 5.45 24.17
N SER A 858 8.67 5.83 23.66
CA SER A 858 7.35 5.66 24.26
C SER A 858 6.62 4.56 23.49
N ASP A 859 5.92 3.67 24.21
CA ASP A 859 5.25 2.46 23.72
C ASP A 859 3.93 2.68 22.95
N ASP A 860 3.71 3.84 22.33
CA ASP A 860 2.50 4.08 21.53
C ASP A 860 2.67 3.61 20.07
N LEU A 861 1.81 2.68 19.67
CA LEU A 861 1.62 2.21 18.29
C LEU A 861 1.25 3.37 17.35
N LYS A 862 2.24 3.93 16.65
CA LYS A 862 2.04 4.96 15.62
C LYS A 862 1.59 4.32 14.29
N SER A 863 0.54 4.88 13.70
CA SER A 863 0.06 4.56 12.36
C SER A 863 1.14 4.82 11.28
N PRO A 864 1.22 3.99 10.23
CA PRO A 864 2.22 4.10 9.16
C PRO A 864 1.91 5.24 8.17
N PRO A 865 2.93 5.78 7.47
CA PRO A 865 2.72 6.94 6.62
C PRO A 865 2.06 6.63 5.25
N THR A 866 1.23 7.54 4.76
CA THR A 866 0.46 7.53 3.51
C THR A 866 0.72 8.82 2.70
N PHE A 867 0.23 8.89 1.45
CA PHE A 867 0.31 10.07 0.56
C PHE A 867 -0.15 11.39 1.21
N ALA A 868 -0.98 11.31 2.25
CA ALA A 868 -1.43 12.47 3.01
C ALA A 868 -0.43 12.98 4.05
N ASP A 869 0.59 12.21 4.44
CA ASP A 869 1.68 12.72 5.30
C ASP A 869 2.53 13.74 4.58
N GLU A 870 2.47 13.78 3.24
CA GLU A 870 3.03 14.90 2.50
C GLU A 870 2.28 16.19 2.79
N PHE A 871 1.02 16.17 3.24
CA PHE A 871 0.17 17.35 3.47
C PHE A 871 0.11 17.87 4.92
N VAL A 872 0.66 17.14 5.90
CA VAL A 872 0.61 17.49 7.34
C VAL A 872 1.79 18.38 7.73
N ASP A 873 1.53 19.54 8.35
CA ASP A 873 2.58 20.34 9.00
C ASP A 873 3.02 19.63 10.29
N ILE A 874 4.17 18.97 10.25
CA ILE A 874 4.84 18.45 11.45
C ILE A 874 5.69 19.59 12.03
N ASP A 875 5.05 20.52 12.73
CA ASP A 875 5.70 21.35 13.75
C ASP A 875 4.64 21.78 14.79
N ALA A 876 4.73 21.17 15.98
CA ALA A 876 4.26 21.74 17.24
C ALA A 876 5.46 21.86 18.17
#